data_AF-A0A1V6NF25-F1
#
_entry.id   AF-A0A1V6NF25-F1
#
_cell.length_a   1.000
_cell.length_b   1.000
_cell.length_c   1.000
_cell.angle_alpha   90.00
_cell.angle_beta   90.00
_cell.angle_gamma   90.00
#
_symmetry.space_group_name_H-M   'P 1'
#
loop_
_entity.id
_entity.type
_entity.pdbx_description
1 polymer ?
#
loop_
_entity_poly.entity_id
_entity_poly.type
_entity_poly.pdbx_seq_one_letter_code
_entity_poly.pdbx_strand_id
1 'polypeptide(L)'
;MSIRRRSTYSRRARDERLRLTENGTFQISVFSDLHFAEDDEADNKTIGVMNSVLSSEEVQLVVLNGDLISGEATTQGSNSSRYVDRIVAPLVDRNLLWASTYGNHDSEINLDPEEIFHEETKYENSLTQRRVSGSTAGITNYYLPIFPHETSNDSAPVFILWFFDSQGGHYALAEDEDRKSVARQSWVDDKVVEWFVEANANLTSTYGQTIPSIAFIHIPVHPMRAFQQSGVSPSREPGINGERVQEQGYDSDTGYISQDFPFISAMLNTTGLAATFSGHDHDNDWCFKWDSRLPGLNVTGNGMNMCYGRHTGYGGYGEWARGGRQILLNQQSLGEDVRTWIRMEDGSISGDVHLNATYGQDQYGFVQRSVNISDEQSIKDAASTSTYSMMGWYAGNETGQIPGSFPEKWWEGSALFLALLQYWHFTGDTTYNSLMSQGMEWQSGDKGDYMPSNYSSYLGNDDQMFWGLAAMLAAELKFPDVPDQFSWLSLAQGVFNTQTARWDTTTCGGGLRWQLFPYQDGYTMKNSISNGGLFQLSARLARYTNEDKYTKWAEKIWDWSVSSPLVNNKTWNVADSTQMANDCADSGNYQWTYNYGTYLMGAAYMYNFTNGDEKWKKPVDGLLGKTLKSFFPNGDVFEDITCEPIKKCNFNEILFKGLTSSWLAFTALLVPDTAAQIKPKLASSAMAAARSCTGNNNNSCGITWYQNKWDGSTGMEQEISATNVFLANMINFDTGTFGPVTSKTGGSSSSDPNAGEGKSGDSDKEKPITTGDKAGASILTLIFVFGWAGTMAWMMLGA
;
A
#
# COMPACT_ATOMS: atom_id res chain seq x y z
N MET A 1 -27.51 45.44 17.64
CA MET A 1 -27.31 46.56 16.69
C MET A 1 -26.45 46.02 15.56
N SER A 2 -26.79 46.00 14.28
CA SER A 2 -27.60 46.90 13.45
C SER A 2 -28.24 46.10 12.31
N ILE A 3 -29.56 46.22 12.17
CA ILE A 3 -30.34 45.70 11.03
C ILE A 3 -30.08 46.63 9.83
N ARG A 4 -29.47 46.13 8.75
CA ARG A 4 -29.47 46.79 7.45
C ARG A 4 -30.43 46.06 6.51
N ARG A 5 -31.61 46.65 6.31
CA ARG A 5 -32.54 46.33 5.20
C ARG A 5 -31.80 46.49 3.87
N ARG A 6 -31.68 45.42 3.08
CA ARG A 6 -31.36 45.51 1.65
C ARG A 6 -32.64 45.40 0.82
N SER A 7 -32.92 46.52 0.17
CA SER A 7 -33.62 46.73 -1.12
C SER A 7 -34.19 45.50 -1.82
N THR A 8 -35.50 45.56 -2.09
CA THR A 8 -36.24 44.74 -3.06
C THR A 8 -35.60 44.80 -4.45
N TYR A 9 -34.87 43.73 -4.82
CA TYR A 9 -34.55 43.44 -6.22
C TYR A 9 -35.65 42.56 -6.80
N SER A 10 -36.20 43.00 -7.93
CA SER A 10 -37.13 42.26 -8.78
C SER A 10 -36.65 40.82 -9.03
N ARG A 11 -37.41 39.82 -8.52
CA ARG A 11 -37.25 38.38 -8.83
C ARG A 11 -37.37 38.17 -10.34
N ARG A 12 -36.26 37.97 -11.05
CA ARG A 12 -36.26 37.09 -12.23
C ARG A 12 -36.36 35.67 -11.67
N ALA A 13 -37.36 34.90 -12.08
CA ALA A 13 -37.41 33.47 -11.82
C ALA A 13 -36.09 32.85 -12.31
N ARG A 14 -35.36 32.16 -11.43
CA ARG A 14 -34.17 31.40 -11.84
C ARG A 14 -34.64 30.30 -12.77
N ASP A 15 -33.92 30.11 -13.87
CA ASP A 15 -34.06 28.91 -14.69
C ASP A 15 -33.38 27.77 -13.92
N GLU A 16 -34.17 26.96 -13.20
CA GLU A 16 -33.72 25.84 -12.37
C GLU A 16 -33.29 24.61 -13.21
N ARG A 17 -33.19 24.76 -14.53
CA ARG A 17 -32.78 23.68 -15.44
C ARG A 17 -31.29 23.40 -15.30
N LEU A 18 -30.96 22.12 -15.22
CA LEU A 18 -29.58 21.65 -15.32
C LEU A 18 -29.07 21.88 -16.74
N ARG A 19 -27.91 22.53 -16.86
CA ARG A 19 -27.32 22.88 -18.15
C ARG A 19 -25.83 22.56 -18.16
N LEU A 20 -25.33 22.15 -19.32
CA LEU A 20 -23.89 22.10 -19.58
C LEU A 20 -23.25 23.48 -19.33
N THR A 21 -21.99 23.47 -18.91
CA THR A 21 -21.15 24.68 -18.86
C THR A 21 -20.90 25.21 -20.28
N GLU A 22 -20.34 26.43 -20.38
CA GLU A 22 -19.85 27.00 -21.65
C GLU A 22 -18.87 26.06 -22.39
N ASN A 23 -18.10 25.27 -21.64
CA ASN A 23 -17.12 24.32 -22.16
C ASN A 23 -17.74 22.95 -22.52
N GLY A 24 -19.06 22.80 -22.41
CA GLY A 24 -19.76 21.56 -22.75
C GLY A 24 -19.56 20.45 -21.72
N THR A 25 -19.30 20.79 -20.45
CA THR A 25 -19.16 19.81 -19.35
C THR A 25 -20.30 19.87 -18.35
N PHE A 26 -20.52 18.78 -17.61
CA PHE A 26 -21.39 18.74 -16.44
C PHE A 26 -20.81 17.80 -15.40
N GLN A 27 -20.58 18.31 -14.20
CA GLN A 27 -20.00 17.61 -13.07
C GLN A 27 -21.02 17.42 -11.96
N ILE A 28 -21.06 16.18 -11.45
CA ILE A 28 -21.92 15.74 -10.36
C ILE A 28 -21.03 15.26 -9.22
N SER A 29 -21.28 15.76 -8.01
CA SER A 29 -20.72 15.16 -6.79
C SER A 29 -21.77 14.30 -6.12
N VAL A 30 -21.42 13.06 -5.81
CA VAL A 30 -22.28 12.06 -5.19
C VAL A 30 -21.77 11.82 -3.77
N PHE A 31 -22.67 11.98 -2.82
CA PHE A 31 -22.46 11.61 -1.42
C PHE A 31 -23.46 10.51 -1.06
N SER A 32 -22.96 9.43 -0.49
CA SER A 32 -23.76 8.27 -0.06
C SER A 32 -23.41 7.94 1.39
N ASP A 33 -24.33 7.28 2.09
CA ASP A 33 -24.07 6.69 3.42
C ASP A 33 -23.56 7.76 4.40
N LEU A 34 -24.35 8.81 4.59
CA LEU A 34 -24.01 9.91 5.50
C LEU A 34 -24.26 9.56 6.96
N HIS A 35 -25.29 8.74 7.21
CA HIS A 35 -25.67 8.22 8.53
C HIS A 35 -25.78 9.29 9.61
N PHE A 36 -26.47 10.39 9.31
CA PHE A 36 -26.73 11.41 10.32
C PHE A 36 -27.61 10.84 11.44
N ALA A 37 -27.54 11.47 12.61
CA ALA A 37 -28.29 11.16 13.83
C ALA A 37 -27.69 10.11 14.78
N GLU A 38 -26.68 9.36 14.36
CA GLU A 38 -26.00 8.40 15.24
C GLU A 38 -25.15 9.09 16.30
N ASP A 39 -24.40 10.13 15.90
CA ASP A 39 -23.52 10.89 16.79
C ASP A 39 -23.28 12.32 16.26
N ASP A 40 -23.43 13.32 17.13
CA ASP A 40 -23.32 14.73 16.74
C ASP A 40 -21.88 15.12 16.32
N GLU A 41 -20.85 14.47 16.87
CA GLU A 41 -19.46 14.71 16.48
C GLU A 41 -19.18 14.13 15.09
N ALA A 42 -19.65 12.90 14.84
CA ALA A 42 -19.61 12.25 13.53
C ALA A 42 -20.33 13.08 12.47
N ASP A 43 -21.56 13.54 12.73
CA ASP A 43 -22.31 14.43 11.82
C ASP A 43 -21.48 15.68 11.45
N ASN A 44 -20.80 16.29 12.41
CA ASN A 44 -19.98 17.48 12.16
C ASN A 44 -18.72 17.16 11.32
N LYS A 45 -18.12 15.98 11.49
CA LYS A 45 -17.03 15.52 10.63
C LYS A 45 -17.53 15.22 9.21
N THR A 46 -18.70 14.59 9.05
CA THR A 46 -19.34 14.39 7.74
C THR A 46 -19.55 15.72 7.01
N ILE A 47 -20.03 16.75 7.70
CA ILE A 47 -20.12 18.11 7.16
C ILE A 47 -18.74 18.61 6.71
N GLY A 48 -17.68 18.32 7.46
CA GLY A 48 -16.29 18.59 7.08
C GLY A 48 -15.91 17.95 5.75
N VAL A 49 -16.17 16.65 5.58
CA VAL A 49 -15.92 15.90 4.33
C VAL A 49 -16.64 16.56 3.16
N MET A 50 -17.95 16.81 3.28
CA MET A 50 -18.74 17.45 2.22
C MET A 50 -18.17 18.81 1.86
N ASN A 51 -17.79 19.63 2.85
CA ASN A 51 -17.17 20.93 2.61
C ASN A 51 -15.84 20.81 1.86
N SER A 52 -14.97 19.88 2.24
CA SER A 52 -13.66 19.67 1.61
C SER A 52 -13.79 19.21 0.16
N VAL A 53 -14.67 18.23 -0.09
CA VAL A 53 -14.95 17.71 -1.44
C VAL A 53 -15.50 18.82 -2.33
N LEU A 54 -16.55 19.52 -1.88
CA LEU A 54 -17.18 20.60 -2.66
C LEU A 54 -16.28 21.81 -2.89
N SER A 55 -15.25 22.00 -2.05
CA SER A 55 -14.27 23.08 -2.23
C SER A 55 -13.17 22.71 -3.23
N SER A 56 -13.05 21.43 -3.57
CA SER A 56 -12.03 20.90 -4.48
C SER A 56 -12.55 20.65 -5.90
N GLU A 57 -13.85 20.87 -6.14
CA GLU A 57 -14.57 20.45 -7.35
C GLU A 57 -15.45 21.56 -7.91
N GLU A 58 -15.64 21.60 -9.24
CA GLU A 58 -16.51 22.57 -9.93
C GLU A 58 -17.89 21.96 -10.22
N VAL A 59 -18.68 21.80 -9.17
CA VAL A 59 -19.92 21.02 -9.16
C VAL A 59 -21.12 21.80 -9.72
N GLN A 60 -21.90 21.19 -10.63
CA GLN A 60 -23.17 21.74 -11.10
C GLN A 60 -24.39 21.08 -10.43
N LEU A 61 -24.25 19.84 -9.95
CA LEU A 61 -25.28 19.14 -9.19
C LEU A 61 -24.66 18.28 -8.09
N VAL A 62 -25.24 18.34 -6.89
CA VAL A 62 -24.95 17.37 -5.84
C VAL A 62 -26.03 16.28 -5.83
N VAL A 63 -25.63 15.02 -5.74
CA VAL A 63 -26.54 13.90 -5.54
C VAL A 63 -26.34 13.34 -4.14
N LEU A 64 -27.43 13.29 -3.38
CA LEU A 64 -27.50 12.62 -2.08
C LEU A 64 -28.10 11.23 -2.31
N ASN A 65 -27.24 10.21 -2.36
CA ASN A 65 -27.59 8.88 -2.84
C ASN A 65 -27.77 7.92 -1.66
N GLY A 66 -28.86 8.09 -0.91
CA GLY A 66 -29.33 7.18 0.13
C GLY A 66 -28.51 7.11 1.43
N ASP A 67 -29.17 6.56 2.45
CA ASP A 67 -28.73 6.45 3.85
C ASP A 67 -28.20 7.79 4.37
N LEU A 68 -29.04 8.81 4.22
CA LEU A 68 -28.77 10.17 4.64
C LEU A 68 -28.86 10.29 6.17
N ILE A 69 -29.87 9.65 6.75
CA ILE A 69 -30.15 9.62 8.19
C ILE A 69 -30.28 8.17 8.63
N SER A 70 -29.61 7.78 9.71
CA SER A 70 -29.87 6.51 10.39
C SER A 70 -31.16 6.62 11.18
N GLY A 71 -32.29 6.33 10.53
CA GLY A 71 -33.61 6.49 11.13
C GLY A 71 -33.80 5.70 12.42
N GLU A 72 -33.17 4.53 12.55
CA GLU A 72 -33.17 3.71 13.76
C GLU A 72 -32.43 4.36 14.94
N ALA A 73 -31.47 5.26 14.67
CA ALA A 73 -30.76 6.02 15.69
C ALA A 73 -31.53 7.26 16.17
N THR A 74 -32.57 7.68 15.42
CA THR A 74 -33.48 8.73 15.85
C THR A 74 -34.44 8.23 16.94
N THR A 75 -35.13 9.13 17.65
CA THR A 75 -36.18 8.77 18.60
C THR A 75 -37.56 8.98 17.99
N GLN A 76 -38.53 8.11 18.29
CA GLN A 76 -39.91 8.26 17.82
C GLN A 76 -40.47 9.67 18.15
N GLY A 77 -41.03 10.36 17.15
CA GLY A 77 -41.50 11.75 17.28
C GLY A 77 -40.38 12.81 17.25
N SER A 78 -39.14 12.43 16.98
CA SER A 78 -38.04 13.39 16.80
C SER A 78 -38.24 14.23 15.54
N ASN A 79 -37.76 15.47 15.57
CA ASN A 79 -37.82 16.35 14.41
C ASN A 79 -36.70 16.00 13.42
N SER A 80 -36.93 14.99 12.59
CA SER A 80 -36.01 14.52 11.53
C SER A 80 -35.59 15.65 10.58
N SER A 81 -36.41 16.69 10.46
CA SER A 81 -36.13 17.90 9.68
C SER A 81 -34.78 18.53 10.02
N ARG A 82 -34.38 18.49 11.30
CA ARG A 82 -33.12 19.12 11.74
C ARG A 82 -31.89 18.48 11.09
N TYR A 83 -31.96 17.19 10.79
CA TYR A 83 -30.85 16.46 10.18
C TYR A 83 -30.79 16.76 8.69
N VAL A 84 -31.94 16.83 8.02
CA VAL A 84 -32.03 17.34 6.64
C VAL A 84 -31.42 18.74 6.56
N ASP A 85 -31.80 19.65 7.45
CA ASP A 85 -31.26 21.01 7.50
C ASP A 85 -29.71 21.02 7.61
N ARG A 86 -29.14 20.12 8.43
CA ARG A 86 -27.69 19.98 8.60
C ARG A 86 -27.01 19.40 7.36
N ILE A 87 -27.58 18.35 6.77
CA ILE A 87 -27.07 17.67 5.57
C ILE A 87 -27.00 18.65 4.40
N VAL A 88 -28.04 19.45 4.19
CA VAL A 88 -28.12 20.36 3.05
C VAL A 88 -27.44 21.71 3.31
N ALA A 89 -27.07 22.04 4.55
CA ALA A 89 -26.43 23.32 4.87
C ALA A 89 -25.18 23.63 4.01
N PRO A 90 -24.22 22.70 3.81
CA PRO A 90 -23.06 22.94 2.94
C PRO A 90 -23.44 23.25 1.47
N LEU A 91 -24.59 22.74 1.03
CA LEU A 91 -25.11 22.90 -0.33
C LEU A 91 -25.81 24.25 -0.47
N VAL A 92 -26.67 24.58 0.49
CA VAL A 92 -27.40 25.85 0.58
C VAL A 92 -26.44 27.03 0.71
N ASP A 93 -25.41 26.92 1.57
CA ASP A 93 -24.41 27.97 1.78
C ASP A 93 -23.61 28.28 0.50
N ARG A 94 -23.42 27.26 -0.35
CA ARG A 94 -22.74 27.39 -1.66
C ARG A 94 -23.71 27.69 -2.80
N ASN A 95 -25.01 27.71 -2.52
CA ASN A 95 -26.07 27.85 -3.51
C ASN A 95 -25.97 26.78 -4.63
N LEU A 96 -25.66 25.54 -4.25
CA LEU A 96 -25.62 24.39 -5.16
C LEU A 96 -27.02 23.80 -5.33
N LEU A 97 -27.31 23.28 -6.51
CA LEU A 97 -28.51 22.46 -6.74
C LEU A 97 -28.23 21.04 -6.25
N TRP A 98 -29.24 20.37 -5.70
CA TRP A 98 -29.12 18.96 -5.35
C TRP A 98 -30.34 18.14 -5.69
N ALA A 99 -30.15 16.83 -5.74
CA ALA A 99 -31.18 15.84 -5.98
C ALA A 99 -30.90 14.61 -5.10
N SER A 100 -31.94 13.99 -4.56
CA SER A 100 -31.79 12.91 -3.59
C SER A 100 -32.53 11.64 -4.04
N THR A 101 -32.00 10.49 -3.64
CA THR A 101 -32.74 9.23 -3.54
C THR A 101 -32.48 8.59 -2.18
N TYR A 102 -33.32 7.64 -1.76
CA TYR A 102 -33.31 7.10 -0.41
C TYR A 102 -32.91 5.63 -0.33
N GLY A 103 -32.36 5.27 0.83
CA GLY A 103 -31.93 3.94 1.21
C GLY A 103 -32.79 3.33 2.31
N ASN A 104 -32.30 2.23 2.89
CA ASN A 104 -33.00 1.51 3.94
C ASN A 104 -32.95 2.26 5.28
N HIS A 105 -31.88 2.99 5.58
CA HIS A 105 -31.76 3.74 6.84
C HIS A 105 -32.63 5.00 6.85
N ASP A 106 -32.90 5.57 5.68
CA ASP A 106 -33.84 6.70 5.51
C ASP A 106 -35.30 6.31 5.77
N SER A 107 -35.56 5.02 5.98
CA SER A 107 -36.88 4.42 6.11
C SER A 107 -36.90 3.43 7.26
N GLU A 108 -36.93 3.93 8.50
CA GLU A 108 -36.80 3.09 9.70
C GLU A 108 -37.92 3.30 10.72
N ILE A 109 -37.93 2.50 11.78
CA ILE A 109 -39.03 2.48 12.76
C ILE A 109 -39.38 3.86 13.36
N ASN A 110 -38.40 4.77 13.43
CA ASN A 110 -38.54 6.11 14.00
C ASN A 110 -38.52 7.22 12.94
N LEU A 111 -38.42 6.89 11.64
CA LEU A 111 -38.27 7.86 10.55
C LEU A 111 -39.07 7.44 9.32
N ASP A 112 -40.10 8.24 8.98
CA ASP A 112 -40.82 8.11 7.72
C ASP A 112 -40.06 8.90 6.63
N PRO A 113 -39.66 8.29 5.50
CA PRO A 113 -38.96 8.99 4.43
C PRO A 113 -39.80 10.12 3.79
N GLU A 114 -41.13 10.13 3.96
CA GLU A 114 -41.96 11.26 3.55
C GLU A 114 -41.60 12.54 4.33
N GLU A 115 -41.09 12.43 5.56
CA GLU A 115 -40.57 13.56 6.34
C GLU A 115 -39.32 14.15 5.71
N ILE A 116 -38.37 13.31 5.27
CA ILE A 116 -37.15 13.74 4.56
C ILE A 116 -37.57 14.48 3.28
N PHE A 117 -38.41 13.87 2.46
CA PHE A 117 -38.88 14.46 1.21
C PHE A 117 -39.64 15.78 1.43
N HIS A 118 -40.50 15.83 2.46
CA HIS A 118 -41.22 17.05 2.80
C HIS A 118 -40.30 18.18 3.23
N GLU A 119 -39.21 17.90 3.95
CA GLU A 119 -38.25 18.92 4.34
C GLU A 119 -37.38 19.38 3.16
N GLU A 120 -36.83 18.45 2.37
CA GLU A 120 -36.00 18.78 1.22
C GLU A 120 -36.73 19.68 0.21
N THR A 121 -38.01 19.42 -0.03
CA THR A 121 -38.84 20.19 -0.97
C THR A 121 -39.15 21.63 -0.53
N LYS A 122 -38.79 22.02 0.70
CA LYS A 122 -38.90 23.42 1.16
C LYS A 122 -37.77 24.30 0.63
N TYR A 123 -36.68 23.72 0.16
CA TYR A 123 -35.53 24.46 -0.35
C TYR A 123 -35.65 24.72 -1.85
N GLU A 124 -35.49 25.99 -2.28
CA GLU A 124 -35.50 26.39 -3.70
C GLU A 124 -34.41 25.68 -4.53
N ASN A 125 -33.36 25.16 -3.88
CA ASN A 125 -32.23 24.49 -4.51
C ASN A 125 -32.42 22.96 -4.66
N SER A 126 -33.44 22.38 -4.02
CA SER A 126 -33.74 20.96 -4.14
C SER A 126 -34.48 20.69 -5.44
N LEU A 127 -33.97 19.74 -6.22
CA LEU A 127 -34.58 19.21 -7.43
C LEU A 127 -35.23 17.84 -7.22
N THR A 128 -35.26 17.34 -5.98
CA THR A 128 -35.84 16.06 -5.60
C THR A 128 -37.34 16.03 -5.94
N GLN A 129 -37.79 14.99 -6.66
CA GLN A 129 -39.18 14.89 -7.13
C GLN A 129 -39.79 13.53 -6.79
N ARG A 130 -41.12 13.48 -6.84
CA ARG A 130 -41.90 12.24 -6.80
C ARG A 130 -42.78 12.17 -8.04
N ARG A 131 -42.51 11.21 -8.93
CA ARG A 131 -43.30 10.99 -10.16
C ARG A 131 -44.12 9.71 -10.15
N VAL A 132 -43.81 8.79 -9.25
CA VAL A 132 -44.57 7.56 -9.04
C VAL A 132 -45.32 7.66 -7.72
N SER A 133 -46.57 7.23 -7.70
CA SER A 133 -47.39 7.18 -6.48
C SER A 133 -47.82 5.75 -6.22
N GLY A 134 -47.70 5.30 -4.97
CA GLY A 134 -48.12 3.98 -4.55
C GLY A 134 -47.54 3.66 -3.18
N SER A 135 -48.27 2.90 -2.37
CA SER A 135 -47.84 2.56 -1.01
C SER A 135 -46.55 1.74 -0.94
N THR A 136 -46.16 1.08 -2.04
CA THR A 136 -44.95 0.25 -2.15
C THR A 136 -43.91 0.84 -3.10
N ALA A 137 -44.17 2.00 -3.71
CA ALA A 137 -43.34 2.52 -4.78
C ALA A 137 -42.03 3.17 -4.29
N GLY A 138 -41.90 3.43 -2.99
CA GLY A 138 -40.91 4.40 -2.48
C GLY A 138 -41.32 5.84 -2.78
N ILE A 139 -40.49 6.80 -2.37
CA ILE A 139 -40.78 8.23 -2.40
C ILE A 139 -40.11 8.92 -3.60
N THR A 140 -38.81 8.70 -3.80
CA THR A 140 -37.96 9.49 -4.71
C THR A 140 -37.69 8.79 -6.04
N ASN A 141 -38.75 8.61 -6.84
CA ASN A 141 -38.65 8.05 -8.20
C ASN A 141 -38.96 9.10 -9.26
N TYR A 142 -37.94 9.51 -10.02
CA TYR A 142 -38.02 10.62 -10.97
C TYR A 142 -36.81 10.67 -11.92
N TYR A 143 -36.81 11.67 -12.81
CA TYR A 143 -35.66 11.97 -13.66
C TYR A 143 -35.44 13.47 -13.78
N LEU A 144 -34.19 13.87 -14.02
CA LEU A 144 -33.78 15.25 -14.27
C LEU A 144 -33.11 15.36 -15.65
N PRO A 145 -33.64 16.21 -16.56
CA PRO A 145 -33.01 16.48 -17.84
C PRO A 145 -31.89 17.52 -17.74
N ILE A 146 -30.77 17.25 -18.41
CA ILE A 146 -29.67 18.20 -18.64
C ILE A 146 -29.79 18.75 -20.04
N PHE A 147 -29.73 20.08 -20.17
CA PHE A 147 -29.86 20.79 -21.43
C PHE A 147 -28.53 21.38 -21.91
N PRO A 148 -28.42 21.75 -23.20
CA PRO A 148 -27.29 22.54 -23.67
C PRO A 148 -27.19 23.91 -22.97
N HIS A 149 -25.99 24.50 -23.00
CA HIS A 149 -25.67 25.75 -22.31
C HIS A 149 -26.58 26.94 -22.72
N GLU A 150 -26.60 27.31 -24.00
CA GLU A 150 -27.23 28.55 -24.51
C GLU A 150 -28.43 28.28 -25.43
N THR A 151 -29.32 27.38 -25.02
CA THR A 151 -30.47 27.01 -25.85
C THR A 151 -31.80 27.30 -25.16
N SER A 152 -32.81 27.63 -25.98
CA SER A 152 -34.14 28.04 -25.52
C SER A 152 -34.78 26.94 -24.67
N ASN A 153 -35.79 27.34 -23.89
CA ASN A 153 -36.56 26.43 -23.05
C ASN A 153 -37.30 25.29 -23.80
N ASP A 154 -37.33 25.34 -25.12
CA ASP A 154 -37.95 24.31 -25.98
C ASP A 154 -36.94 23.31 -26.54
N SER A 155 -35.67 23.40 -26.15
CA SER A 155 -34.60 22.54 -26.68
C SER A 155 -34.69 21.13 -26.13
N ALA A 156 -34.33 20.14 -26.96
CA ALA A 156 -34.18 18.77 -26.50
C ALA A 156 -33.08 18.66 -25.42
N PRO A 157 -33.29 17.88 -24.36
CA PRO A 157 -32.22 17.58 -23.41
C PRO A 157 -31.15 16.71 -24.08
N VAL A 158 -29.92 16.87 -23.60
CA VAL A 158 -28.74 16.12 -24.09
C VAL A 158 -28.39 14.95 -23.19
N PHE A 159 -28.89 14.93 -21.96
CA PHE A 159 -28.65 13.85 -21.01
C PHE A 159 -29.79 13.74 -20.01
N ILE A 160 -30.04 12.54 -19.49
CA ILE A 160 -31.03 12.29 -18.42
C ILE A 160 -30.33 11.68 -17.20
N LEU A 161 -30.68 12.16 -16.01
CA LEU A 161 -30.33 11.55 -14.73
C LEU A 161 -31.57 10.87 -14.16
N TRP A 162 -31.52 9.55 -13.95
CA TRP A 162 -32.60 8.78 -13.35
C TRP A 162 -32.34 8.55 -11.85
N PHE A 163 -33.40 8.62 -11.05
CA PHE A 163 -33.35 8.41 -9.60
C PHE A 163 -34.39 7.36 -9.22
N PHE A 164 -33.95 6.36 -8.47
CA PHE A 164 -34.78 5.24 -8.05
C PHE A 164 -34.63 5.01 -6.55
N ASP A 165 -35.77 4.91 -5.87
CA ASP A 165 -35.83 4.55 -4.45
C ASP A 165 -35.79 3.01 -4.35
N SER A 166 -34.68 2.49 -3.85
CA SER A 166 -34.48 1.05 -3.63
C SER A 166 -35.17 0.53 -2.37
N GLN A 167 -35.70 1.44 -1.54
CA GLN A 167 -36.42 1.15 -0.31
C GLN A 167 -35.55 0.39 0.71
N GLY A 168 -36.12 -0.63 1.38
CA GLY A 168 -35.55 -1.31 2.53
C GLY A 168 -36.00 -0.70 3.86
N GLY A 169 -35.45 -1.23 4.96
CA GLY A 169 -35.78 -0.81 6.31
C GLY A 169 -37.21 -1.21 6.70
N HIS A 170 -37.90 -0.30 7.39
CA HIS A 170 -39.12 -0.54 8.14
C HIS A 170 -40.16 0.58 7.94
N TYR A 171 -41.45 0.26 8.08
CA TYR A 171 -42.50 1.29 8.17
C TYR A 171 -42.46 1.93 9.56
N ALA A 172 -42.49 3.27 9.61
CA ALA A 172 -42.48 4.04 10.85
C ALA A 172 -43.69 3.73 11.75
N LEU A 173 -43.48 3.69 13.07
CA LEU A 173 -44.53 3.44 14.06
C LEU A 173 -45.22 4.74 14.48
N ALA A 174 -46.56 4.70 14.58
CA ALA A 174 -47.33 5.80 15.19
C ALA A 174 -47.05 5.89 16.71
N GLU A 175 -47.04 7.10 17.27
CA GLU A 175 -46.62 7.42 18.66
C GLU A 175 -47.31 6.58 19.76
N ASP A 176 -48.51 6.03 19.50
CA ASP A 176 -49.35 5.34 20.50
C ASP A 176 -49.51 3.82 20.27
N GLU A 177 -48.71 3.19 19.39
CA GLU A 177 -48.90 1.78 19.03
C GLU A 177 -47.77 0.85 19.53
N ASP A 178 -48.09 -0.07 20.47
CA ASP A 178 -47.28 -1.24 20.87
C ASP A 178 -47.24 -2.33 19.76
N ARG A 179 -46.97 -1.95 18.51
CA ARG A 179 -46.88 -2.88 17.37
C ARG A 179 -45.44 -3.13 16.97
N LYS A 180 -45.18 -4.36 16.49
CA LYS A 180 -43.92 -4.68 15.80
C LYS A 180 -43.91 -3.97 14.45
N SER A 181 -42.83 -3.26 14.14
CA SER A 181 -42.66 -2.66 12.82
C SER A 181 -42.60 -3.74 11.74
N VAL A 182 -43.10 -3.39 10.55
CA VAL A 182 -43.15 -4.25 9.36
C VAL A 182 -41.99 -3.85 8.46
N ALA A 183 -41.19 -4.83 8.04
CA ALA A 183 -40.12 -4.59 7.07
C ALA A 183 -40.70 -4.16 5.72
N ARG A 184 -40.02 -3.24 5.05
CA ARG A 184 -40.32 -2.84 3.68
C ARG A 184 -39.61 -3.79 2.71
N GLN A 185 -40.09 -3.84 1.47
CA GLN A 185 -39.32 -4.48 0.41
C GLN A 185 -38.01 -3.70 0.19
N SER A 186 -36.94 -4.40 -0.15
CA SER A 186 -35.59 -3.86 -0.38
C SER A 186 -35.20 -3.91 -1.85
N TRP A 187 -36.13 -3.54 -2.74
CA TRP A 187 -35.91 -3.43 -4.17
C TRP A 187 -36.84 -2.41 -4.82
N VAL A 188 -36.43 -1.91 -5.99
CA VAL A 188 -37.23 -1.01 -6.84
C VAL A 188 -38.53 -1.70 -7.27
N ASP A 189 -39.68 -1.10 -6.92
CA ASP A 189 -41.01 -1.67 -7.14
C ASP A 189 -41.39 -1.78 -8.62
N ASP A 190 -42.16 -2.80 -8.98
CA ASP A 190 -42.61 -3.05 -10.36
C ASP A 190 -43.35 -1.85 -10.97
N LYS A 191 -44.09 -1.05 -10.17
CA LYS A 191 -44.75 0.17 -10.68
C LYS A 191 -43.75 1.25 -11.08
N VAL A 192 -42.61 1.32 -10.39
CA VAL A 192 -41.51 2.21 -10.75
C VAL A 192 -40.86 1.70 -12.03
N VAL A 193 -40.71 0.38 -12.19
CA VAL A 193 -40.21 -0.24 -13.43
C VAL A 193 -41.12 0.08 -14.61
N GLU A 194 -42.43 -0.09 -14.46
CA GLU A 194 -43.43 0.27 -15.49
C GLU A 194 -43.33 1.74 -15.87
N TRP A 195 -43.32 2.64 -14.87
CA TRP A 195 -43.16 4.07 -15.08
C TRP A 195 -41.86 4.41 -15.81
N PHE A 196 -40.73 3.79 -15.44
CA PHE A 196 -39.43 4.04 -16.06
C PHE A 196 -39.45 3.70 -17.56
N VAL A 197 -39.99 2.53 -17.91
CA VAL A 197 -40.12 2.10 -19.31
C VAL A 197 -41.01 3.07 -20.09
N GLU A 198 -42.16 3.46 -19.54
CA GLU A 198 -43.08 4.41 -20.17
C GLU A 198 -42.47 5.81 -20.31
N ALA A 199 -41.81 6.31 -19.26
CA ALA A 199 -41.18 7.61 -19.23
C ALA A 199 -40.04 7.70 -20.25
N ASN A 200 -39.18 6.67 -20.33
CA ASN A 200 -38.10 6.62 -21.29
C ASN A 200 -38.61 6.54 -22.74
N ALA A 201 -39.65 5.73 -22.99
CA ALA A 201 -40.30 5.67 -24.30
C ALA A 201 -40.92 7.01 -24.70
N ASN A 202 -41.55 7.71 -23.74
CA ASN A 202 -42.13 9.02 -23.97
C ASN A 202 -41.06 10.09 -24.24
N LEU A 203 -39.94 10.10 -23.52
CA LEU A 203 -38.80 10.99 -23.81
C LEU A 203 -38.26 10.77 -25.22
N THR A 204 -38.04 9.51 -25.59
CA THR A 204 -37.56 9.15 -26.94
C THR A 204 -38.54 9.59 -28.04
N SER A 205 -39.84 9.36 -27.83
CA SER A 205 -40.90 9.76 -28.75
C SER A 205 -41.02 11.28 -28.88
N THR A 206 -40.94 12.00 -27.74
CA THR A 206 -41.08 13.47 -27.68
C THR A 206 -39.97 14.18 -28.43
N TYR A 207 -38.72 13.69 -28.31
CA TYR A 207 -37.56 14.34 -28.91
C TYR A 207 -37.05 13.69 -30.20
N GLY A 208 -37.65 12.56 -30.60
CA GLY A 208 -37.30 11.85 -31.84
C GLY A 208 -35.91 11.22 -31.84
N GLN A 209 -35.27 11.09 -30.68
CA GLN A 209 -33.93 10.52 -30.52
C GLN A 209 -33.79 9.87 -29.14
N THR A 210 -32.94 8.85 -29.05
CA THR A 210 -32.49 8.33 -27.75
C THR A 210 -31.59 9.37 -27.08
N ILE A 211 -31.87 9.67 -25.81
CA ILE A 211 -31.05 10.60 -25.02
C ILE A 211 -30.19 9.76 -24.06
N PRO A 212 -28.86 9.92 -24.08
CA PRO A 212 -27.99 9.24 -23.13
C PRO A 212 -28.34 9.52 -21.66
N SER A 213 -28.07 8.57 -20.77
CA SER A 213 -28.47 8.68 -19.38
C SER A 213 -27.60 7.87 -18.42
N ILE A 214 -27.66 8.23 -17.13
CA ILE A 214 -27.17 7.43 -15.99
C ILE A 214 -28.26 7.33 -14.92
N ALA A 215 -28.12 6.39 -14.00
CA ALA A 215 -29.06 6.19 -12.90
C ALA A 215 -28.38 6.19 -11.52
N PHE A 216 -29.09 6.68 -10.52
CA PHE A 216 -28.74 6.64 -9.10
C PHE A 216 -29.76 5.78 -8.34
N ILE A 217 -29.27 4.74 -7.67
CA ILE A 217 -30.05 3.79 -6.88
C ILE A 217 -29.22 3.45 -5.65
N HIS A 218 -29.75 3.59 -4.43
CA HIS A 218 -28.92 3.39 -3.25
C HIS A 218 -28.41 1.95 -3.09
N ILE A 219 -29.33 0.99 -2.92
CA ILE A 219 -28.99 -0.42 -2.75
C ILE A 219 -28.62 -1.01 -4.12
N PRO A 220 -27.43 -1.62 -4.28
CA PRO A 220 -26.97 -2.15 -5.56
C PRO A 220 -27.83 -3.32 -6.05
N VAL A 221 -27.92 -3.48 -7.37
CA VAL A 221 -28.61 -4.63 -8.00
C VAL A 221 -27.77 -5.90 -7.95
N HIS A 222 -28.42 -7.07 -8.00
CA HIS A 222 -27.77 -8.37 -7.88
C HIS A 222 -26.58 -8.64 -8.82
N PRO A 223 -26.52 -8.13 -10.07
CA PRO A 223 -25.33 -8.24 -10.92
C PRO A 223 -24.04 -7.71 -10.29
N MET A 224 -24.09 -6.70 -9.42
CA MET A 224 -22.91 -6.20 -8.72
C MET A 224 -22.35 -7.26 -7.77
N ARG A 225 -23.23 -7.97 -7.04
CA ARG A 225 -22.86 -9.11 -6.20
C ARG A 225 -22.31 -10.27 -7.02
N ALA A 226 -22.96 -10.62 -8.14
CA ALA A 226 -22.51 -11.69 -9.03
C ALA A 226 -21.13 -11.41 -9.64
N PHE A 227 -20.84 -10.14 -9.98
CA PHE A 227 -19.52 -9.71 -10.43
C PHE A 227 -18.49 -9.81 -9.30
N GLN A 228 -18.82 -9.33 -8.09
CA GLN A 228 -17.92 -9.42 -6.94
C GLN A 228 -17.49 -10.87 -6.67
N GLN A 229 -18.40 -11.84 -6.81
CA GLN A 229 -18.10 -13.27 -6.68
C GLN A 229 -17.17 -13.81 -7.77
N SER A 230 -17.12 -13.16 -8.93
CA SER A 230 -16.21 -13.50 -10.04
C SER A 230 -14.80 -12.95 -9.83
N GLY A 231 -14.64 -11.98 -8.92
CA GLY A 231 -13.39 -11.33 -8.56
C GLY A 231 -13.30 -9.90 -9.08
N VAL A 232 -13.11 -8.95 -8.17
CA VAL A 232 -12.83 -7.54 -8.48
C VAL A 232 -11.32 -7.35 -8.58
N SER A 233 -10.82 -6.89 -9.73
CA SER A 233 -9.40 -6.69 -9.95
C SER A 233 -8.99 -5.29 -9.49
N PRO A 234 -8.03 -5.17 -8.53
CA PRO A 234 -7.59 -3.84 -8.07
C PRO A 234 -6.97 -2.95 -9.16
N SER A 235 -6.56 -3.52 -10.30
CA SER A 235 -5.97 -2.78 -11.42
C SER A 235 -6.93 -2.55 -12.59
N ARG A 236 -8.02 -3.31 -12.73
CA ARG A 236 -9.02 -3.08 -13.81
C ARG A 236 -10.30 -2.42 -13.31
N GLU A 237 -10.61 -2.67 -12.04
CA GLU A 237 -11.72 -2.10 -11.28
C GLU A 237 -11.17 -1.42 -10.01
N PRO A 238 -10.35 -0.35 -10.14
CA PRO A 238 -9.68 0.27 -9.00
C PRO A 238 -10.71 0.80 -8.00
N GLY A 239 -10.51 0.43 -6.73
CA GLY A 239 -11.39 0.78 -5.63
C GLY A 239 -11.23 -0.20 -4.45
N ILE A 240 -11.88 0.13 -3.34
CA ILE A 240 -12.03 -0.68 -2.14
C ILE A 240 -13.06 -1.75 -2.42
N ASN A 241 -12.70 -3.02 -2.21
CA ASN A 241 -13.60 -4.17 -2.25
C ASN A 241 -13.48 -4.93 -0.91
N GLY A 242 -13.91 -4.28 0.17
CA GLY A 242 -13.65 -4.68 1.55
C GLY A 242 -14.75 -5.54 2.18
N GLU A 243 -15.97 -5.50 1.65
CA GLU A 243 -17.08 -6.28 2.20
C GLU A 243 -18.01 -6.87 1.13
N ARG A 244 -18.89 -7.79 1.54
CA ARG A 244 -19.92 -8.37 0.67
C ARG A 244 -20.87 -7.26 0.19
N VAL A 245 -21.03 -7.13 -1.13
CA VAL A 245 -22.12 -6.34 -1.71
C VAL A 245 -23.46 -6.85 -1.18
N GLN A 246 -24.21 -6.01 -0.45
CA GLN A 246 -25.59 -6.29 -0.05
C GLN A 246 -26.54 -5.81 -1.14
N GLU A 247 -26.97 -6.77 -1.96
CA GLU A 247 -27.81 -6.47 -3.11
C GLU A 247 -29.31 -6.38 -2.78
N GLN A 248 -30.06 -5.71 -3.67
CA GLN A 248 -31.51 -5.66 -3.62
C GLN A 248 -32.14 -7.05 -3.54
N GLY A 249 -33.16 -7.18 -2.67
CA GLY A 249 -33.91 -8.42 -2.48
C GLY A 249 -33.14 -9.56 -1.79
N TYR A 250 -31.92 -9.34 -1.30
CA TYR A 250 -31.23 -10.32 -0.46
C TYR A 250 -31.83 -10.38 0.94
N ASP A 251 -32.06 -11.60 1.43
CA ASP A 251 -32.54 -11.90 2.77
C ASP A 251 -31.62 -12.95 3.41
N SER A 252 -31.28 -12.81 4.69
CA SER A 252 -30.31 -13.68 5.35
C SER A 252 -30.82 -15.12 5.53
N ASP A 253 -32.13 -15.31 5.65
CA ASP A 253 -32.74 -16.61 5.92
C ASP A 253 -33.05 -17.37 4.62
N THR A 254 -33.50 -16.65 3.59
CA THR A 254 -34.01 -17.22 2.33
C THR A 254 -33.08 -17.01 1.14
N GLY A 255 -32.10 -16.13 1.26
CA GLY A 255 -31.19 -15.76 0.18
C GLY A 255 -31.85 -14.88 -0.89
N TYR A 256 -31.16 -14.69 -2.01
CA TYR A 256 -31.69 -13.95 -3.15
C TYR A 256 -32.58 -14.85 -4.03
N ILE A 257 -33.78 -14.39 -4.36
CA ILE A 257 -34.77 -15.13 -5.18
C ILE A 257 -35.25 -14.34 -6.41
N SER A 258 -34.43 -13.41 -6.91
CA SER A 258 -34.68 -12.65 -8.16
C SER A 258 -35.77 -11.59 -8.12
N GLN A 259 -35.95 -10.93 -6.96
CA GLN A 259 -36.95 -9.88 -6.79
C GLN A 259 -36.66 -8.61 -7.62
N ASP A 260 -35.38 -8.24 -7.82
CA ASP A 260 -34.96 -7.07 -8.61
C ASP A 260 -34.84 -7.37 -10.12
N PHE A 261 -35.15 -8.60 -10.56
CA PHE A 261 -35.01 -9.01 -11.96
C PHE A 261 -35.83 -8.16 -12.96
N PRO A 262 -37.08 -7.74 -12.67
CA PRO A 262 -37.82 -6.82 -13.53
C PRO A 262 -37.07 -5.50 -13.75
N PHE A 263 -36.45 -4.96 -12.70
CA PHE A 263 -35.68 -3.73 -12.77
C PHE A 263 -34.37 -3.91 -13.55
N ILE A 264 -33.62 -4.99 -13.29
CA ILE A 264 -32.43 -5.38 -14.08
C ILE A 264 -32.78 -5.47 -15.57
N SER A 265 -33.90 -6.12 -15.90
CA SER A 265 -34.36 -6.30 -17.27
C SER A 265 -34.72 -4.96 -17.93
N ALA A 266 -35.38 -4.06 -17.21
CA ALA A 266 -35.73 -2.73 -17.72
C ALA A 266 -34.48 -1.88 -17.98
N MET A 267 -33.48 -1.93 -17.09
CA MET A 267 -32.20 -1.23 -17.31
C MET A 267 -31.48 -1.74 -18.56
N LEU A 268 -31.35 -3.07 -18.72
CA LEU A 268 -30.70 -3.67 -19.90
C LEU A 268 -31.43 -3.36 -21.22
N ASN A 269 -32.75 -3.24 -21.18
CA ASN A 269 -33.56 -2.91 -22.35
C ASN A 269 -33.60 -1.40 -22.66
N THR A 270 -33.08 -0.56 -21.77
CA THR A 270 -33.06 0.89 -21.97
C THR A 270 -31.84 1.30 -22.77
N THR A 271 -32.04 1.56 -24.07
CA THR A 271 -30.98 2.09 -24.93
C THR A 271 -30.54 3.47 -24.44
N GLY A 272 -29.24 3.69 -24.31
CA GLY A 272 -28.68 4.96 -23.85
C GLY A 272 -28.47 5.06 -22.33
N LEU A 273 -28.87 4.07 -21.52
CA LEU A 273 -28.48 3.99 -20.12
C LEU A 273 -27.04 3.46 -20.01
N ALA A 274 -26.10 4.34 -19.72
CA ALA A 274 -24.66 4.05 -19.79
C ALA A 274 -24.07 3.54 -18.47
N ALA A 275 -24.57 4.02 -17.34
CA ALA A 275 -24.06 3.65 -16.03
C ALA A 275 -25.11 3.75 -14.91
N THR A 276 -24.94 2.94 -13.87
CA THR A 276 -25.63 3.07 -12.58
C THR A 276 -24.64 3.41 -11.48
N PHE A 277 -25.07 4.19 -10.48
CA PHE A 277 -24.28 4.55 -9.31
C PHE A 277 -25.05 4.21 -8.04
N SER A 278 -24.44 3.40 -7.19
CA SER A 278 -24.98 2.92 -5.93
C SER A 278 -24.17 3.36 -4.73
N GLY A 279 -24.76 3.31 -3.54
CA GLY A 279 -24.06 3.35 -2.25
C GLY A 279 -24.27 2.02 -1.54
N HIS A 280 -24.54 2.08 -0.25
CA HIS A 280 -25.03 0.98 0.60
C HIS A 280 -23.93 0.05 1.10
N ASP A 281 -23.78 0.07 2.42
CA ASP A 281 -22.61 -0.39 3.16
C ASP A 281 -21.34 0.41 2.80
N HIS A 282 -20.26 0.23 3.56
CA HIS A 282 -19.25 1.28 3.76
C HIS A 282 -17.85 1.00 3.18
N ASP A 283 -17.60 -0.23 2.74
CA ASP A 283 -16.30 -0.78 2.35
C ASP A 283 -16.26 -1.18 0.86
N ASN A 284 -17.11 -0.60 0.00
CA ASN A 284 -17.05 -0.78 -1.46
C ASN A 284 -17.05 0.57 -2.19
N ASP A 285 -16.18 0.75 -3.19
CA ASP A 285 -16.20 1.96 -4.04
C ASP A 285 -15.75 1.75 -5.50
N TRP A 286 -15.68 0.52 -6.01
CA TRP A 286 -15.25 0.21 -7.38
C TRP A 286 -16.39 0.33 -8.42
N CYS A 287 -16.02 0.33 -9.70
CA CYS A 287 -16.96 0.16 -10.81
C CYS A 287 -16.62 -1.11 -11.61
N PHE A 288 -17.58 -1.68 -12.34
CA PHE A 288 -17.29 -2.69 -13.34
C PHE A 288 -18.15 -2.50 -14.60
N LYS A 289 -17.67 -3.07 -15.72
CA LYS A 289 -18.41 -3.12 -16.97
C LYS A 289 -19.14 -4.44 -17.08
N TRP A 290 -20.47 -4.40 -17.25
CA TRP A 290 -21.25 -5.62 -17.41
C TRP A 290 -21.46 -5.94 -18.89
N ASP A 291 -20.50 -6.63 -19.50
CA ASP A 291 -20.49 -7.01 -20.94
C ASP A 291 -20.57 -8.53 -21.17
N SER A 292 -20.73 -9.30 -20.10
CA SER A 292 -20.67 -10.75 -20.11
C SER A 292 -21.76 -11.37 -19.25
N ARG A 293 -21.89 -12.70 -19.34
CA ARG A 293 -22.80 -13.45 -18.48
C ARG A 293 -22.09 -13.75 -17.16
N LEU A 294 -22.65 -13.28 -16.05
CA LEU A 294 -22.10 -13.48 -14.72
C LEU A 294 -22.62 -14.79 -14.07
N PRO A 295 -21.90 -15.35 -13.08
CA PRO A 295 -22.32 -16.53 -12.35
C PRO A 295 -23.71 -16.34 -11.72
N GLY A 296 -24.54 -17.38 -11.77
CA GLY A 296 -25.89 -17.35 -11.18
C GLY A 296 -26.93 -16.55 -11.97
N LEU A 297 -26.54 -15.79 -13.00
CA LEU A 297 -27.46 -14.98 -13.79
C LEU A 297 -27.86 -15.65 -15.11
N ASN A 298 -29.15 -15.58 -15.43
CA ASN A 298 -29.74 -16.02 -16.70
C ASN A 298 -29.83 -14.91 -17.76
N VAL A 299 -29.16 -13.78 -17.50
CA VAL A 299 -29.08 -12.62 -18.39
C VAL A 299 -27.62 -12.27 -18.66
N THR A 300 -27.37 -11.71 -19.85
CA THR A 300 -26.05 -11.24 -20.28
C THR A 300 -26.06 -9.71 -20.24
N GLY A 301 -25.01 -9.11 -19.69
CA GLY A 301 -24.86 -7.66 -19.69
C GLY A 301 -24.74 -7.09 -21.12
N ASN A 302 -25.17 -5.84 -21.30
CA ASN A 302 -25.18 -5.14 -22.58
C ASN A 302 -24.02 -4.12 -22.73
N GLY A 303 -23.06 -4.13 -21.80
CA GLY A 303 -21.93 -3.19 -21.73
C GLY A 303 -22.15 -2.00 -20.78
N MET A 304 -23.30 -1.91 -20.10
CA MET A 304 -23.57 -0.90 -19.08
C MET A 304 -22.58 -1.02 -17.90
N ASN A 305 -22.11 0.12 -17.41
CA ASN A 305 -21.23 0.18 -16.24
C ASN A 305 -22.05 0.24 -14.95
N MET A 306 -21.55 -0.38 -13.89
CA MET A 306 -22.16 -0.31 -12.55
C MET A 306 -21.11 0.11 -11.55
N CYS A 307 -21.38 1.16 -10.80
CA CYS A 307 -20.44 1.83 -9.91
C CYS A 307 -20.94 1.89 -8.48
N TYR A 308 -20.01 1.74 -7.54
CA TYR A 308 -20.20 1.98 -6.12
C TYR A 308 -19.64 3.36 -5.73
N GLY A 309 -20.35 4.09 -4.88
CA GLY A 309 -19.94 5.34 -4.25
C GLY A 309 -19.07 5.09 -3.02
N ARG A 310 -18.31 6.11 -2.60
CA ARG A 310 -17.55 6.05 -1.35
C ARG A 310 -18.47 6.42 -0.18
N HIS A 311 -18.37 5.65 0.91
CA HIS A 311 -18.93 6.04 2.21
C HIS A 311 -18.43 7.42 2.63
N THR A 312 -19.35 8.39 2.63
CA THR A 312 -19.02 9.79 2.89
C THR A 312 -19.08 10.11 4.38
N GLY A 313 -20.04 9.50 5.09
CA GLY A 313 -20.34 9.77 6.49
C GLY A 313 -19.23 9.37 7.44
N TYR A 314 -19.11 10.07 8.56
CA TYR A 314 -18.44 9.58 9.76
C TYR A 314 -19.41 8.84 10.71
N GLY A 315 -20.72 8.92 10.45
CA GLY A 315 -21.70 7.98 11.00
C GLY A 315 -21.65 6.66 10.23
N GLY A 316 -22.24 5.60 10.77
CA GLY A 316 -22.08 4.24 10.25
C GLY A 316 -20.77 3.59 10.71
N TYR A 317 -20.55 2.34 10.31
CA TYR A 317 -19.32 1.59 10.61
C TYR A 317 -18.20 1.83 9.58
N GLY A 318 -17.00 1.33 9.83
CA GLY A 318 -15.91 1.30 8.85
C GLY A 318 -14.89 2.43 9.01
N GLU A 319 -13.62 2.14 8.69
CA GLU A 319 -12.46 2.98 9.01
C GLU A 319 -11.77 3.58 7.76
N TRP A 320 -12.29 3.30 6.56
CA TRP A 320 -11.69 3.81 5.32
C TRP A 320 -11.74 5.33 5.24
N ALA A 321 -10.74 5.94 4.60
CA ALA A 321 -10.75 7.39 4.41
C ALA A 321 -12.04 7.88 3.73
N ARG A 322 -12.58 9.03 4.16
CA ARG A 322 -13.85 9.54 3.67
C ARG A 322 -13.69 10.35 2.38
N GLY A 323 -14.75 10.39 1.58
CA GLY A 323 -14.74 11.10 0.30
C GLY A 323 -16.09 11.00 -0.41
N GLY A 324 -16.19 11.63 -1.58
CA GLY A 324 -17.39 11.59 -2.42
C GLY A 324 -17.05 11.26 -3.86
N ARG A 325 -17.92 10.48 -4.52
CA ARG A 325 -17.73 10.12 -5.93
C ARG A 325 -18.06 11.30 -6.84
N GLN A 326 -17.22 11.52 -7.83
CA GLN A 326 -17.37 12.56 -8.84
C GLN A 326 -17.69 11.91 -10.18
N ILE A 327 -18.56 12.57 -10.95
CA ILE A 327 -18.93 12.15 -12.29
C ILE A 327 -18.81 13.36 -13.20
N LEU A 328 -18.01 13.26 -14.26
CA LEU A 328 -17.84 14.31 -15.25
C LEU A 328 -18.34 13.84 -16.62
N LEU A 329 -19.36 14.54 -17.11
CA LEU A 329 -19.92 14.37 -18.43
C LEU A 329 -19.29 15.39 -19.39
N ASN A 330 -19.01 14.95 -20.61
CA ASN A 330 -18.53 15.80 -21.68
C ASN A 330 -19.47 15.70 -22.90
N GLN A 331 -19.89 16.84 -23.44
CA GLN A 331 -20.79 16.91 -24.59
C GLN A 331 -20.32 16.11 -25.80
N GLN A 332 -19.00 15.95 -25.98
CA GLN A 332 -18.42 15.25 -27.12
C GLN A 332 -18.57 13.71 -27.04
N SER A 333 -18.88 13.17 -25.86
CA SER A 333 -18.86 11.73 -25.58
C SER A 333 -20.01 11.27 -24.67
N LEU A 334 -21.11 12.02 -24.63
CA LEU A 334 -22.25 11.74 -23.75
C LEU A 334 -22.77 10.31 -23.96
N GLY A 335 -22.71 9.51 -22.90
CA GLY A 335 -23.15 8.11 -22.89
C GLY A 335 -22.12 7.10 -23.39
N GLU A 336 -21.02 7.55 -23.98
CA GLU A 336 -19.93 6.70 -24.50
C GLU A 336 -18.70 6.73 -23.61
N ASP A 337 -18.42 7.88 -22.96
CA ASP A 337 -17.33 8.05 -22.01
C ASP A 337 -17.79 8.94 -20.85
N VAL A 338 -17.81 8.35 -19.66
CA VAL A 338 -18.11 9.02 -18.39
C VAL A 338 -16.87 8.91 -17.52
N ARG A 339 -16.21 10.04 -17.25
CA ARG A 339 -15.09 10.06 -16.31
C ARG A 339 -15.63 10.08 -14.88
N THR A 340 -15.09 9.24 -14.01
CA THR A 340 -15.48 9.20 -12.60
C THR A 340 -14.28 8.91 -11.70
N TRP A 341 -14.29 9.50 -10.50
CA TRP A 341 -13.25 9.31 -9.48
C TRP A 341 -13.83 9.53 -8.08
N ILE A 342 -13.11 9.15 -7.04
CA ILE A 342 -13.39 9.54 -5.66
C ILE A 342 -12.54 10.75 -5.30
N ARG A 343 -13.18 11.84 -4.88
CA ARG A 343 -12.49 12.96 -4.22
C ARG A 343 -12.45 12.67 -2.74
N MET A 344 -11.24 12.54 -2.20
CA MET A 344 -11.00 12.29 -0.78
C MET A 344 -11.15 13.58 0.04
N GLU A 345 -11.44 13.44 1.33
CA GLU A 345 -11.52 14.57 2.28
C GLU A 345 -10.24 15.42 2.30
N ASP A 346 -9.07 14.80 2.16
CA ASP A 346 -7.78 15.49 2.14
C ASP A 346 -7.48 16.20 0.80
N GLY A 347 -8.41 16.10 -0.16
CA GLY A 347 -8.27 16.66 -1.50
C GLY A 347 -7.54 15.77 -2.49
N SER A 348 -7.13 14.55 -2.13
CA SER A 348 -6.55 13.58 -3.09
C SER A 348 -7.63 12.92 -3.97
N ILE A 349 -7.18 12.20 -5.01
CA ILE A 349 -8.04 11.47 -5.94
C ILE A 349 -7.77 9.97 -5.84
N SER A 350 -8.84 9.17 -5.78
CA SER A 350 -8.82 7.71 -5.87
C SER A 350 -9.69 7.22 -7.03
N GLY A 351 -9.32 6.11 -7.67
CA GLY A 351 -10.16 5.44 -8.68
C GLY A 351 -10.57 6.32 -9.87
N ASP A 352 -9.65 7.16 -10.39
CA ASP A 352 -9.90 8.00 -11.58
C ASP A 352 -9.90 7.15 -12.85
N VAL A 353 -11.11 6.94 -13.38
CA VAL A 353 -11.36 6.04 -14.51
C VAL A 353 -12.27 6.69 -15.54
N HIS A 354 -12.19 6.18 -16.77
CA HIS A 354 -13.09 6.51 -17.86
C HIS A 354 -13.97 5.29 -18.15
N LEU A 355 -15.28 5.41 -17.92
CA LEU A 355 -16.27 4.34 -18.14
C LEU A 355 -16.63 4.24 -19.63
N ASN A 356 -15.66 3.88 -20.45
CA ASN A 356 -15.78 3.89 -21.91
C ASN A 356 -15.73 2.46 -22.50
N ALA A 357 -15.46 2.36 -23.81
CA ALA A 357 -15.37 1.08 -24.51
C ALA A 357 -14.32 0.12 -23.91
N THR A 358 -13.22 0.63 -23.37
CA THR A 358 -12.06 -0.15 -22.88
C THR A 358 -12.04 -0.39 -21.36
N TYR A 359 -12.96 0.23 -20.61
CA TYR A 359 -13.12 -0.01 -19.17
C TYR A 359 -13.32 -1.52 -18.86
N GLY A 360 -12.63 -2.04 -17.83
CA GLY A 360 -12.55 -3.47 -17.49
C GLY A 360 -11.51 -4.27 -18.30
N GLN A 361 -10.88 -3.65 -19.30
CA GLN A 361 -9.70 -4.17 -20.01
C GLN A 361 -8.46 -3.31 -19.77
N ASP A 362 -8.67 -2.01 -19.60
CA ASP A 362 -7.64 -1.05 -19.20
C ASP A 362 -7.04 -1.41 -17.83
N GLN A 363 -5.76 -1.10 -17.65
CA GLN A 363 -5.08 -1.20 -16.35
C GLN A 363 -4.85 0.20 -15.78
N TYR A 364 -5.48 0.47 -14.64
CA TYR A 364 -5.39 1.69 -13.87
C TYR A 364 -4.38 1.53 -12.72
N GLY A 365 -3.67 2.60 -12.42
CA GLY A 365 -2.80 2.66 -11.24
C GLY A 365 -3.57 2.49 -9.94
N PHE A 366 -2.92 1.93 -8.91
CA PHE A 366 -3.45 2.01 -7.54
C PHE A 366 -3.61 3.49 -7.11
N VAL A 367 -4.36 3.77 -6.05
CA VAL A 367 -4.57 5.14 -5.53
C VAL A 367 -3.23 5.85 -5.24
N GLN A 368 -3.12 7.13 -5.62
CA GLN A 368 -1.87 7.90 -5.63
C GLN A 368 -1.20 7.93 -4.23
N ARG A 369 0.09 7.55 -4.14
CA ARG A 369 0.85 7.52 -2.86
C ARG A 369 1.18 8.95 -2.38
N SER A 370 0.30 9.60 -1.64
CA SER A 370 0.68 10.75 -0.80
C SER A 370 0.98 10.28 0.63
N VAL A 371 2.20 10.56 1.11
CA VAL A 371 2.60 10.28 2.49
C VAL A 371 2.59 11.56 3.30
N ASN A 372 1.79 11.61 4.36
CA ASN A 372 1.86 12.62 5.39
C ASN A 372 2.72 12.11 6.56
N ILE A 373 3.95 12.61 6.66
CA ILE A 373 4.93 12.20 7.70
C ILE A 373 4.50 12.52 9.15
N SER A 374 3.46 13.35 9.32
CA SER A 374 2.91 13.75 10.62
C SER A 374 1.71 12.90 11.02
N ASP A 375 1.29 11.97 10.17
CA ASP A 375 0.21 11.02 10.40
C ASP A 375 0.78 9.59 10.41
N GLU A 376 0.62 8.91 11.54
CA GLU A 376 1.11 7.54 11.72
C GLU A 376 0.47 6.58 10.73
N GLN A 377 -0.84 6.71 10.49
CA GLN A 377 -1.57 5.81 9.61
C GLN A 377 -1.18 6.02 8.16
N SER A 378 -1.01 7.28 7.72
CA SER A 378 -0.52 7.60 6.38
C SER A 378 0.82 6.93 6.05
N ILE A 379 1.74 6.85 7.02
CA ILE A 379 3.01 6.14 6.84
C ILE A 379 2.79 4.62 6.77
N LYS A 380 1.95 4.06 7.65
CA LYS A 380 1.62 2.63 7.64
C LYS A 380 0.98 2.21 6.32
N ASP A 381 0.06 3.00 5.78
CA ASP A 381 -0.64 2.71 4.52
C ASP A 381 0.32 2.71 3.34
N ALA A 382 1.23 3.69 3.28
CA ALA A 382 2.24 3.75 2.23
C ALA A 382 3.24 2.59 2.33
N ALA A 383 3.68 2.25 3.55
CA ALA A 383 4.54 1.10 3.80
C ALA A 383 3.83 -0.23 3.49
N SER A 384 2.54 -0.35 3.80
CA SER A 384 1.71 -1.53 3.49
C SER A 384 1.60 -1.74 1.99
N THR A 385 1.29 -0.66 1.26
CA THR A 385 1.20 -0.69 -0.20
C THR A 385 2.53 -1.08 -0.85
N SER A 386 3.65 -0.46 -0.45
CA SER A 386 4.97 -0.80 -1.00
C SER A 386 5.42 -2.20 -0.59
N THR A 387 5.07 -2.65 0.61
CA THR A 387 5.31 -4.01 1.08
C THR A 387 4.55 -5.04 0.24
N TYR A 388 3.27 -4.78 -0.04
CA TYR A 388 2.49 -5.61 -0.94
C TYR A 388 3.11 -5.66 -2.35
N SER A 389 3.54 -4.51 -2.87
CA SER A 389 4.22 -4.44 -4.17
C SER A 389 5.55 -5.21 -4.21
N MET A 390 6.40 -5.12 -3.18
CA MET A 390 7.65 -5.91 -3.15
C MET A 390 7.36 -7.42 -3.03
N MET A 391 6.33 -7.80 -2.27
CA MET A 391 5.95 -9.21 -2.11
C MET A 391 5.40 -9.84 -3.40
N GLY A 392 4.90 -9.04 -4.34
CA GLY A 392 4.55 -9.52 -5.69
C GLY A 392 5.72 -10.10 -6.48
N TRP A 393 6.96 -9.86 -6.06
CA TRP A 393 8.17 -10.43 -6.67
C TRP A 393 8.65 -11.72 -5.98
N TYR A 394 8.11 -12.04 -4.81
CA TYR A 394 8.54 -13.19 -4.03
C TYR A 394 7.65 -14.41 -4.32
N ALA A 395 8.24 -15.42 -4.95
CA ALA A 395 7.59 -16.71 -5.22
C ALA A 395 8.02 -17.82 -4.24
N GLY A 396 8.91 -17.54 -3.28
CA GLY A 396 9.56 -18.57 -2.46
C GLY A 396 8.61 -19.39 -1.58
N ASN A 397 7.38 -18.91 -1.33
CA ASN A 397 6.32 -19.63 -0.61
C ASN A 397 5.46 -20.52 -1.52
N GLU A 398 5.64 -20.46 -2.84
CA GLU A 398 4.90 -21.30 -3.78
C GLU A 398 5.46 -22.73 -3.83
N THR A 399 4.58 -23.68 -4.15
CA THR A 399 4.96 -25.10 -4.27
C THR A 399 6.07 -25.28 -5.31
N GLY A 400 7.18 -25.88 -4.90
CA GLY A 400 8.32 -26.19 -5.78
C GLY A 400 9.38 -25.08 -5.86
N GLN A 401 9.18 -23.95 -5.19
CA GLN A 401 10.17 -22.89 -5.06
C GLN A 401 11.06 -23.08 -3.82
N ILE A 402 12.09 -22.24 -3.67
CA ILE A 402 13.03 -22.27 -2.54
C ILE A 402 12.73 -21.06 -1.63
N PRO A 403 12.12 -21.26 -0.44
CA PRO A 403 11.81 -20.19 0.50
C PRO A 403 13.03 -19.34 0.83
N GLY A 404 12.82 -18.02 0.84
CA GLY A 404 13.83 -17.04 1.25
C GLY A 404 14.96 -16.75 0.26
N SER A 405 14.96 -17.37 -0.91
CA SER A 405 15.99 -17.10 -1.93
C SER A 405 15.39 -16.63 -3.25
N PHE A 406 16.17 -15.83 -3.98
CA PHE A 406 15.89 -15.45 -5.35
C PHE A 406 16.93 -16.08 -6.28
N PRO A 407 16.56 -16.47 -7.51
CA PRO A 407 17.51 -16.96 -8.51
C PRO A 407 18.65 -15.96 -8.69
N GLU A 408 19.90 -16.43 -8.53
CA GLU A 408 21.13 -15.64 -8.70
C GLU A 408 21.31 -14.45 -7.72
N LYS A 409 20.39 -14.26 -6.76
CA LYS A 409 20.32 -13.09 -5.87
C LYS A 409 20.06 -13.49 -4.41
N TRP A 410 20.87 -14.42 -3.90
CA TRP A 410 20.60 -15.07 -2.62
C TRP A 410 20.56 -14.11 -1.43
N TRP A 411 21.49 -13.16 -1.34
CA TRP A 411 21.52 -12.20 -0.22
C TRP A 411 20.35 -11.21 -0.25
N GLU A 412 19.77 -10.90 -1.40
CA GLU A 412 18.62 -9.99 -1.50
C GLU A 412 17.38 -10.55 -0.76
N GLY A 413 17.32 -11.87 -0.56
CA GLY A 413 16.34 -12.51 0.33
C GLY A 413 16.38 -11.93 1.75
N SER A 414 17.58 -11.73 2.30
CA SER A 414 17.74 -11.11 3.62
C SER A 414 17.34 -9.63 3.63
N ALA A 415 17.52 -8.90 2.53
CA ALA A 415 17.09 -7.50 2.41
C ALA A 415 15.56 -7.38 2.44
N LEU A 416 14.85 -8.30 1.76
CA LEU A 416 13.40 -8.43 1.86
C LEU A 416 12.97 -8.70 3.31
N PHE A 417 13.59 -9.68 3.99
CA PHE A 417 13.22 -10.03 5.36
C PHE A 417 13.55 -8.93 6.39
N LEU A 418 14.64 -8.18 6.19
CA LEU A 418 14.91 -6.98 6.98
C LEU A 418 13.79 -5.94 6.86
N ALA A 419 13.24 -5.74 5.66
CA ALA A 419 12.10 -4.84 5.46
C ALA A 419 10.81 -5.40 6.09
N LEU A 420 10.53 -6.69 5.94
CA LEU A 420 9.36 -7.35 6.52
C LEU A 420 9.38 -7.37 8.06
N LEU A 421 10.53 -7.59 8.68
CA LEU A 421 10.70 -7.52 10.14
C LEU A 421 10.34 -6.13 10.66
N GLN A 422 10.81 -5.08 9.97
CA GLN A 422 10.48 -3.70 10.31
C GLN A 422 9.01 -3.39 10.06
N TYR A 423 8.46 -3.88 8.94
CA TYR A 423 7.05 -3.69 8.61
C TYR A 423 6.17 -4.24 9.75
N TRP A 424 6.33 -5.51 10.09
CA TRP A 424 5.61 -6.14 11.19
C TRP A 424 5.79 -5.38 12.51
N HIS A 425 7.02 -5.01 12.86
CA HIS A 425 7.32 -4.32 14.12
C HIS A 425 6.66 -2.95 14.24
N PHE A 426 6.68 -2.15 13.16
CA PHE A 426 6.14 -0.79 13.20
C PHE A 426 4.63 -0.72 12.93
N THR A 427 4.08 -1.62 12.12
CA THR A 427 2.64 -1.57 11.75
C THR A 427 1.78 -2.50 12.62
N GLY A 428 2.37 -3.55 13.19
CA GLY A 428 1.63 -4.63 13.85
C GLY A 428 1.01 -5.64 12.88
N ASP A 429 1.16 -5.46 11.57
CA ASP A 429 0.61 -6.35 10.55
C ASP A 429 1.38 -7.67 10.51
N THR A 430 0.65 -8.77 10.72
CA THR A 430 1.19 -10.13 10.79
C THR A 430 1.11 -10.91 9.47
N THR A 431 0.61 -10.29 8.39
CA THR A 431 0.30 -10.95 7.10
C THR A 431 1.45 -11.81 6.57
N TYR A 432 2.71 -11.36 6.74
CA TYR A 432 3.89 -12.03 6.17
C TYR A 432 4.70 -12.83 7.19
N ASN A 433 4.26 -12.94 8.45
CA ASN A 433 5.08 -13.52 9.53
C ASN A 433 5.41 -15.00 9.31
N SER A 434 4.43 -15.79 8.84
CA SER A 434 4.63 -17.22 8.57
C SER A 434 5.63 -17.43 7.43
N LEU A 435 5.49 -16.65 6.37
CA LEU A 435 6.38 -16.65 5.20
C LEU A 435 7.80 -16.24 5.58
N MET A 436 7.93 -15.18 6.38
CA MET A 436 9.21 -14.70 6.88
C MET A 436 9.91 -15.75 7.76
N SER A 437 9.18 -16.36 8.69
CA SER A 437 9.70 -17.45 9.52
C SER A 437 10.19 -18.62 8.66
N GLN A 438 9.37 -19.05 7.69
CA GLN A 438 9.72 -20.14 6.78
C GLN A 438 10.97 -19.80 5.95
N GLY A 439 11.03 -18.61 5.34
CA GLY A 439 12.13 -18.21 4.47
C GLY A 439 13.45 -18.02 5.22
N MET A 440 13.41 -17.41 6.41
CA MET A 440 14.60 -17.21 7.22
C MET A 440 15.16 -18.51 7.80
N GLU A 441 14.30 -19.43 8.25
CA GLU A 441 14.73 -20.76 8.72
C GLU A 441 15.22 -21.64 7.58
N TRP A 442 14.56 -21.60 6.41
CA TRP A 442 14.98 -22.42 5.27
C TRP A 442 16.42 -22.16 4.84
N GLN A 443 16.87 -20.92 4.97
CA GLN A 443 18.21 -20.50 4.57
C GLN A 443 19.25 -20.65 5.70
N SER A 444 18.87 -21.13 6.89
CA SER A 444 19.76 -21.22 8.06
C SER A 444 20.98 -22.12 7.85
N GLY A 445 20.86 -23.10 6.94
CA GLY A 445 21.81 -24.20 6.81
C GLY A 445 21.75 -25.17 7.99
N ASP A 446 22.40 -26.34 7.83
CA ASP A 446 22.35 -27.44 8.80
C ASP A 446 23.03 -27.12 10.15
N LYS A 447 23.82 -26.04 10.19
CA LYS A 447 24.60 -25.61 11.36
C LYS A 447 24.09 -24.32 12.00
N GLY A 448 23.02 -23.73 11.47
CA GLY A 448 22.50 -22.44 11.94
C GLY A 448 23.50 -21.30 11.74
N ASP A 449 24.20 -21.28 10.60
CA ASP A 449 25.27 -20.33 10.28
C ASP A 449 25.00 -19.55 8.97
N TYR A 450 23.83 -19.72 8.35
CA TYR A 450 23.49 -19.16 7.04
C TYR A 450 24.51 -19.53 5.94
N MET A 451 25.04 -20.76 5.99
CA MET A 451 25.81 -21.34 4.89
C MET A 451 25.12 -22.59 4.33
N PRO A 452 23.90 -22.46 3.75
CA PRO A 452 23.16 -23.60 3.22
C PRO A 452 23.92 -24.25 2.05
N SER A 453 23.88 -25.58 1.97
CA SER A 453 24.62 -26.39 1.00
C SER A 453 24.39 -25.96 -0.46
N ASN A 454 23.17 -25.55 -0.80
CA ASN A 454 22.78 -25.08 -2.13
C ASN A 454 23.52 -23.81 -2.61
N TYR A 455 23.96 -22.95 -1.70
CA TYR A 455 24.54 -21.63 -2.02
C TYR A 455 25.98 -21.48 -1.53
N SER A 456 26.37 -22.28 -0.52
CA SER A 456 27.63 -22.16 0.21
C SER A 456 28.89 -22.12 -0.65
N SER A 457 28.90 -22.64 -1.87
CA SER A 457 30.08 -22.67 -2.75
C SER A 457 30.41 -21.33 -3.42
N TYR A 458 29.51 -20.34 -3.40
CA TYR A 458 29.74 -19.06 -4.05
C TYR A 458 29.38 -17.84 -3.19
N LEU A 459 29.17 -18.03 -1.88
CA LEU A 459 28.91 -16.93 -0.94
C LEU A 459 30.15 -16.06 -0.70
N GLY A 460 29.91 -14.77 -0.50
CA GLY A 460 30.78 -13.81 0.17
C GLY A 460 30.48 -13.69 1.67
N ASN A 461 31.38 -13.02 2.40
CA ASN A 461 31.17 -12.72 3.83
C ASN A 461 30.00 -11.76 4.02
N ASP A 462 29.83 -10.81 3.11
CA ASP A 462 28.72 -9.87 3.05
C ASP A 462 27.38 -10.58 2.83
N ASP A 463 27.30 -11.52 1.89
CA ASP A 463 26.08 -12.30 1.63
C ASP A 463 25.58 -12.97 2.92
N GLN A 464 26.46 -13.72 3.59
CA GLN A 464 26.15 -14.39 4.85
C GLN A 464 25.85 -13.39 5.99
N MET A 465 26.58 -12.28 6.03
CA MET A 465 26.45 -11.27 7.07
C MET A 465 25.05 -10.66 7.10
N PHE A 466 24.46 -10.34 5.93
CA PHE A 466 23.12 -9.75 5.90
C PHE A 466 22.03 -10.67 6.47
N TRP A 467 22.13 -11.98 6.25
CA TRP A 467 21.25 -12.94 6.92
C TRP A 467 21.45 -12.98 8.43
N GLY A 468 22.70 -12.90 8.90
CA GLY A 468 23.01 -12.72 10.32
C GLY A 468 22.41 -11.43 10.90
N LEU A 469 22.40 -10.33 10.14
CA LEU A 469 21.76 -9.08 10.55
C LEU A 469 20.24 -9.18 10.60
N ALA A 470 19.62 -9.94 9.68
CA ALA A 470 18.19 -10.20 9.69
C ALA A 470 17.79 -11.00 10.93
N ALA A 471 18.51 -12.09 11.24
CA ALA A 471 18.29 -12.87 12.45
C ALA A 471 18.55 -12.05 13.74
N MET A 472 19.61 -11.24 13.76
CA MET A 472 19.86 -10.33 14.88
C MET A 472 18.72 -9.31 15.03
N LEU A 473 18.13 -8.82 13.92
CA LEU A 473 17.02 -7.88 13.97
C LEU A 473 15.74 -8.55 14.48
N ALA A 474 15.47 -9.78 14.06
CA ALA A 474 14.36 -10.59 14.57
C ALA A 474 14.45 -10.73 16.10
N ALA A 475 15.62 -11.03 16.65
CA ALA A 475 15.82 -11.07 18.10
C ALA A 475 15.60 -9.69 18.77
N GLU A 476 16.13 -8.62 18.18
CA GLU A 476 16.02 -7.24 18.70
C GLU A 476 14.61 -6.65 18.64
N LEU A 477 13.78 -7.11 17.70
CA LEU A 477 12.38 -6.67 17.55
C LEU A 477 11.39 -7.64 18.19
N LYS A 478 11.87 -8.67 18.89
CA LYS A 478 11.04 -9.71 19.55
C LYS A 478 10.19 -10.52 18.58
N PHE A 479 10.68 -10.72 17.35
CA PHE A 479 10.04 -11.65 16.43
C PHE A 479 10.07 -13.07 17.03
N PRO A 480 8.95 -13.81 17.07
CA PRO A 480 8.89 -15.10 17.75
C PRO A 480 9.87 -16.12 17.17
N ASP A 481 10.62 -16.83 18.02
CA ASP A 481 11.40 -18.00 17.60
C ASP A 481 10.45 -19.09 17.06
N VAL A 482 10.91 -19.83 16.05
CA VAL A 482 10.14 -20.96 15.50
C VAL A 482 10.39 -22.22 16.35
N PRO A 483 9.33 -22.91 16.83
CA PRO A 483 9.50 -24.14 17.60
C PRO A 483 10.31 -25.20 16.83
N ASP A 484 11.20 -25.88 17.54
CA ASP A 484 12.07 -26.95 17.03
C ASP A 484 13.06 -26.54 15.91
N GLN A 485 13.26 -25.24 15.69
CA GLN A 485 14.27 -24.68 14.77
C GLN A 485 15.37 -23.90 15.53
N PHE A 486 16.29 -23.29 14.79
CA PHE A 486 17.32 -22.43 15.39
C PHE A 486 16.68 -21.11 15.84
N SER A 487 16.95 -20.68 17.07
CA SER A 487 16.50 -19.35 17.50
C SER A 487 17.20 -18.23 16.71
N TRP A 488 16.53 -17.10 16.53
CA TRP A 488 17.08 -15.95 15.79
C TRP A 488 18.42 -15.47 16.35
N LEU A 489 18.57 -15.44 17.67
CA LEU A 489 19.82 -15.09 18.32
C LEU A 489 20.91 -16.14 18.04
N SER A 490 20.60 -17.44 18.07
CA SER A 490 21.59 -18.49 17.75
C SER A 490 22.10 -18.39 16.31
N LEU A 491 21.22 -18.08 15.35
CA LEU A 491 21.59 -17.86 13.96
C LEU A 491 22.54 -16.67 13.78
N ALA A 492 22.27 -15.56 14.47
CA ALA A 492 23.17 -14.40 14.50
C ALA A 492 24.54 -14.76 15.13
N GLN A 493 24.54 -15.55 16.21
CA GLN A 493 25.77 -16.05 16.85
C GLN A 493 26.56 -16.98 15.92
N GLY A 494 25.89 -17.83 15.13
CA GLY A 494 26.50 -18.73 14.15
C GLY A 494 27.22 -18.01 13.01
N VAL A 495 26.59 -16.98 12.45
CA VAL A 495 27.24 -16.11 11.45
C VAL A 495 28.48 -15.43 12.05
N PHE A 496 28.36 -14.87 13.25
CA PHE A 496 29.48 -14.25 13.94
C PHE A 496 30.65 -15.24 14.17
N ASN A 497 30.37 -16.43 14.69
CA ASN A 497 31.39 -17.44 15.00
C ASN A 497 32.13 -17.88 13.73
N THR A 498 31.40 -18.18 12.66
CA THR A 498 32.01 -18.60 11.39
C THR A 498 32.77 -17.48 10.69
N GLN A 499 32.36 -16.21 10.80
CA GLN A 499 33.08 -15.07 10.22
C GLN A 499 34.34 -14.74 11.00
N THR A 500 34.27 -14.69 12.34
CA THR A 500 35.45 -14.40 13.16
C THR A 500 36.54 -15.46 13.01
N ALA A 501 36.17 -16.73 12.76
CA ALA A 501 37.10 -17.80 12.40
C ALA A 501 37.85 -17.56 11.08
N ARG A 502 37.32 -16.75 10.17
CA ARG A 502 37.92 -16.38 8.87
C ARG A 502 38.67 -15.05 8.88
N TRP A 503 38.81 -14.41 10.04
CA TRP A 503 39.56 -13.15 10.16
C TRP A 503 41.02 -13.35 9.75
N ASP A 504 41.43 -12.73 8.64
CA ASP A 504 42.74 -12.94 8.04
C ASP A 504 43.79 -11.99 8.63
N THR A 505 44.73 -12.54 9.40
CA THR A 505 45.87 -11.81 9.98
C THR A 505 47.16 -11.90 9.16
N THR A 506 47.16 -12.65 8.05
CA THR A 506 48.35 -12.90 7.23
C THR A 506 48.68 -11.74 6.29
N THR A 507 47.69 -10.89 5.98
CA THR A 507 47.81 -9.74 5.08
C THR A 507 47.07 -8.53 5.65
N CYS A 508 47.53 -7.32 5.35
CA CYS A 508 46.87 -6.06 5.74
C CYS A 508 46.66 -5.88 7.24
N GLY A 509 47.44 -6.58 8.08
CA GLY A 509 47.34 -6.53 9.55
C GLY A 509 46.03 -7.05 10.16
N GLY A 510 45.15 -7.69 9.37
CA GLY A 510 43.80 -8.07 9.79
C GLY A 510 42.78 -7.90 8.66
N GLY A 511 41.51 -8.13 8.97
CA GLY A 511 40.37 -7.86 8.09
C GLY A 511 39.82 -9.11 7.43
N LEU A 512 38.50 -9.16 7.30
CA LEU A 512 37.79 -10.10 6.45
C LEU A 512 38.01 -9.77 4.98
N ARG A 513 38.14 -10.83 4.18
CA ARG A 513 38.07 -10.78 2.72
C ARG A 513 36.62 -10.60 2.29
N TRP A 514 36.41 -10.17 1.05
CA TRP A 514 35.07 -10.17 0.46
C TRP A 514 34.55 -11.61 0.36
N GLN A 515 35.25 -12.46 -0.41
CA GLN A 515 34.83 -13.84 -0.69
C GLN A 515 35.32 -14.87 0.35
N LEU A 516 34.65 -16.03 0.40
CA LEU A 516 34.96 -17.12 1.34
C LEU A 516 36.10 -18.02 0.88
N PHE A 517 36.18 -18.31 -0.42
CA PHE A 517 37.03 -19.34 -0.98
C PHE A 517 38.05 -18.80 -1.97
N PRO A 518 39.26 -19.41 -2.04
CA PRO A 518 40.34 -18.94 -2.91
C PRO A 518 40.05 -18.90 -4.41
N TYR A 519 39.06 -19.65 -4.88
CA TYR A 519 38.70 -19.72 -6.30
C TYR A 519 37.68 -18.65 -6.73
N GLN A 520 37.11 -17.90 -5.79
CA GLN A 520 36.13 -16.86 -6.09
C GLN A 520 36.82 -15.55 -6.48
N ASP A 521 36.32 -14.89 -7.52
CA ASP A 521 36.76 -13.56 -7.90
C ASP A 521 36.49 -12.56 -6.78
N GLY A 522 37.53 -11.85 -6.36
CA GLY A 522 37.46 -10.94 -5.19
C GLY A 522 37.94 -11.55 -3.88
N TYR A 523 38.42 -12.80 -3.84
CA TYR A 523 39.01 -13.39 -2.63
C TYR A 523 40.26 -12.64 -2.10
N THR A 524 40.98 -11.93 -2.97
CA THR A 524 42.12 -11.09 -2.58
C THR A 524 41.74 -9.66 -2.20
N MET A 525 40.45 -9.33 -2.21
CA MET A 525 39.90 -8.04 -1.84
C MET A 525 39.45 -8.06 -0.38
N LYS A 526 39.71 -6.98 0.36
CA LYS A 526 39.05 -6.69 1.64
C LYS A 526 38.16 -5.47 1.44
N ASN A 527 36.88 -5.58 1.74
CA ASN A 527 35.90 -4.51 1.50
C ASN A 527 35.27 -4.01 2.80
N SER A 528 34.68 -2.83 2.72
CA SER A 528 34.03 -2.18 3.86
C SER A 528 32.76 -2.92 4.28
N ILE A 529 32.00 -3.49 3.35
CA ILE A 529 30.73 -4.12 3.70
C ILE A 529 30.91 -5.40 4.53
N SER A 530 31.87 -6.27 4.20
CA SER A 530 32.12 -7.48 5.00
C SER A 530 32.63 -7.15 6.40
N ASN A 531 33.51 -6.14 6.51
CA ASN A 531 34.10 -5.76 7.80
C ASN A 531 33.16 -4.89 8.65
N GLY A 532 32.52 -3.88 8.07
CA GLY A 532 31.51 -3.05 8.71
C GLY A 532 30.26 -3.83 9.10
N GLY A 533 29.87 -4.81 8.29
CA GLY A 533 28.83 -5.78 8.60
C GLY A 533 29.15 -6.63 9.84
N LEU A 534 30.33 -7.26 9.88
CA LEU A 534 30.76 -7.99 11.07
C LEU A 534 30.89 -7.07 12.29
N PHE A 535 31.35 -5.83 12.11
CA PHE A 535 31.43 -4.84 13.18
C PHE A 535 30.06 -4.56 13.80
N GLN A 536 29.05 -4.23 12.98
CA GLN A 536 27.72 -3.97 13.53
C GLN A 536 27.09 -5.23 14.15
N LEU A 537 27.29 -6.42 13.56
CA LEU A 537 26.80 -7.67 14.15
C LEU A 537 27.44 -7.92 15.52
N SER A 538 28.75 -7.69 15.64
CA SER A 538 29.49 -7.80 16.90
C SER A 538 28.97 -6.80 17.95
N ALA A 539 28.75 -5.54 17.55
CA ALA A 539 28.24 -4.50 18.45
C ALA A 539 26.80 -4.79 18.94
N ARG A 540 25.95 -5.30 18.04
CA ARG A 540 24.57 -5.72 18.33
C ARG A 540 24.53 -6.90 19.29
N LEU A 541 25.33 -7.94 19.04
CA LEU A 541 25.47 -9.08 19.93
C LEU A 541 26.04 -8.66 21.30
N ALA A 542 27.02 -7.76 21.35
CA ALA A 542 27.55 -7.21 22.59
C ALA A 542 26.44 -6.51 23.41
N ARG A 543 25.65 -5.65 22.78
CA ARG A 543 24.54 -4.97 23.44
C ARG A 543 23.43 -5.93 23.89
N TYR A 544 23.07 -6.89 23.05
CA TYR A 544 21.96 -7.81 23.33
C TYR A 544 22.30 -8.81 24.45
N THR A 545 23.50 -9.40 24.40
CA THR A 545 23.92 -10.50 25.30
C THR A 545 24.72 -10.02 26.51
N ASN A 546 25.40 -8.88 26.40
CA ASN A 546 26.37 -8.40 27.39
C ASN A 546 27.52 -9.41 27.63
N GLU A 547 27.95 -10.14 26.60
CA GLU A 547 29.13 -11.01 26.63
C GLU A 547 30.39 -10.30 26.08
N ASP A 548 31.48 -10.34 26.84
CA ASP A 548 32.75 -9.66 26.52
C ASP A 548 33.36 -10.02 25.17
N LYS A 549 33.12 -11.24 24.66
CA LYS A 549 33.71 -11.70 23.40
C LYS A 549 33.27 -10.83 22.23
N TYR A 550 32.01 -10.41 22.20
CA TYR A 550 31.46 -9.58 21.14
C TYR A 550 32.01 -8.17 21.18
N THR A 551 32.13 -7.58 22.38
CA THR A 551 32.77 -6.27 22.59
C THR A 551 34.21 -6.26 22.07
N LYS A 552 35.01 -7.28 22.43
CA LYS A 552 36.41 -7.38 21.99
C LYS A 552 36.53 -7.49 20.48
N TRP A 553 35.62 -8.20 19.83
CA TRP A 553 35.59 -8.28 18.37
C TRP A 553 35.13 -6.98 17.72
N ALA A 554 34.09 -6.33 18.24
CA ALA A 554 33.65 -5.02 17.75
C ALA A 554 34.79 -3.99 17.81
N GLU A 555 35.53 -3.93 18.92
CA GLU A 555 36.71 -3.06 19.05
C GLU A 555 37.82 -3.44 18.07
N LYS A 556 38.17 -4.72 17.97
CA LYS A 556 39.22 -5.21 17.07
C LYS A 556 38.93 -4.87 15.60
N ILE A 557 37.67 -5.04 15.16
CA ILE A 557 37.28 -4.77 13.78
C ILE A 557 37.29 -3.26 13.52
N TRP A 558 36.73 -2.47 14.44
CA TRP A 558 36.76 -1.01 14.35
C TRP A 558 38.20 -0.47 14.25
N ASP A 559 39.06 -0.89 15.17
CA ASP A 559 40.46 -0.45 15.23
C ASP A 559 41.21 -0.84 13.94
N TRP A 560 40.96 -2.04 13.41
CA TRP A 560 41.50 -2.44 12.11
C TRP A 560 40.97 -1.57 10.97
N SER A 561 39.66 -1.36 10.88
CA SER A 561 39.03 -0.58 9.81
C SER A 561 39.57 0.85 9.74
N VAL A 562 39.78 1.50 10.89
CA VAL A 562 40.36 2.86 10.94
C VAL A 562 41.88 2.92 10.79
N SER A 563 42.58 1.78 10.98
CA SER A 563 44.01 1.65 10.66
C SER A 563 44.25 1.38 9.16
N SER A 564 43.25 0.83 8.48
CA SER A 564 43.23 0.59 7.04
C SER A 564 42.78 1.83 6.26
N PRO A 565 42.95 1.87 4.92
CA PRO A 565 42.41 2.97 4.11
C PRO A 565 40.88 2.92 3.94
N LEU A 566 40.20 1.90 4.47
CA LEU A 566 38.75 1.74 4.34
C LEU A 566 37.97 2.80 5.13
N VAL A 567 38.38 3.15 6.36
CA VAL A 567 37.68 4.15 7.19
C VAL A 567 38.64 5.24 7.62
N ASN A 568 38.44 6.45 7.13
CA ASN A 568 39.26 7.59 7.52
C ASN A 568 38.66 8.31 8.72
N ASN A 569 39.21 8.14 9.92
CA ASN A 569 38.70 8.76 11.15
C ASN A 569 38.94 10.28 11.29
N LYS A 570 39.43 10.96 10.23
CA LYS A 570 39.57 12.42 10.16
C LYS A 570 38.55 13.04 9.21
N THR A 571 38.39 12.46 8.02
CA THR A 571 37.42 12.93 7.01
C THR A 571 36.07 12.21 7.11
N TRP A 572 36.04 11.11 7.87
CA TRP A 572 34.94 10.15 8.00
C TRP A 572 34.53 9.49 6.68
N ASN A 573 35.38 9.59 5.64
CA ASN A 573 35.16 8.85 4.40
C ASN A 573 35.26 7.35 4.65
N VAL A 574 34.31 6.60 4.09
CA VAL A 574 34.33 5.14 4.03
C VAL A 574 34.52 4.73 2.57
N ALA A 575 35.67 4.14 2.25
CA ALA A 575 35.98 3.62 0.93
C ALA A 575 35.39 2.23 0.75
N ASP A 576 35.11 1.83 -0.49
CA ASP A 576 34.49 0.54 -0.78
C ASP A 576 35.41 -0.65 -0.48
N SER A 577 36.63 -0.63 -1.02
CA SER A 577 37.51 -1.80 -1.00
C SER A 577 38.98 -1.45 -1.07
N THR A 578 39.81 -2.41 -0.66
CA THR A 578 41.27 -2.41 -0.72
C THR A 578 41.77 -3.80 -1.14
N GLN A 579 43.03 -3.91 -1.55
CA GLN A 579 43.58 -5.11 -2.15
C GLN A 579 44.72 -5.68 -1.33
N MET A 580 44.79 -7.01 -1.20
CA MET A 580 45.88 -7.64 -0.47
C MET A 580 47.22 -7.55 -1.22
N ALA A 581 47.21 -7.42 -2.55
CA ALA A 581 48.41 -7.45 -3.38
C ALA A 581 49.39 -6.31 -3.11
N ASN A 582 48.90 -5.17 -2.59
CA ASN A 582 49.70 -4.02 -2.18
C ASN A 582 49.65 -3.78 -0.66
N ASP A 583 49.40 -4.84 0.12
CA ASP A 583 49.25 -4.79 1.58
C ASP A 583 48.20 -3.77 2.06
N CYS A 584 47.11 -3.65 1.30
CA CYS A 584 46.02 -2.72 1.55
C CYS A 584 46.48 -1.25 1.71
N ALA A 585 47.48 -0.84 0.93
CA ALA A 585 48.06 0.50 1.02
C ALA A 585 47.16 1.61 0.43
N ASP A 586 46.28 1.26 -0.52
CA ASP A 586 45.33 2.17 -1.15
C ASP A 586 43.90 1.63 -1.08
N SER A 587 42.93 2.47 -1.45
CA SER A 587 41.52 2.10 -1.52
C SER A 587 40.89 2.57 -2.82
N GLY A 588 39.78 1.95 -3.19
CA GLY A 588 38.88 2.48 -4.22
C GLY A 588 38.30 3.84 -3.84
N ASN A 589 37.78 4.57 -4.84
CA ASN A 589 37.15 5.88 -4.66
C ASN A 589 35.62 5.83 -4.56
N TYR A 590 35.02 4.66 -4.76
CA TYR A 590 33.56 4.50 -4.67
C TYR A 590 33.08 4.68 -3.23
N GLN A 591 31.96 5.38 -3.09
CA GLN A 591 31.31 5.66 -1.82
C GLN A 591 29.87 5.22 -1.92
N TRP A 592 29.50 4.23 -1.13
CA TRP A 592 28.18 3.62 -1.13
C TRP A 592 27.49 3.88 0.21
N THR A 593 26.21 4.26 0.18
CA THR A 593 25.47 4.66 1.39
C THR A 593 25.53 3.59 2.48
N TYR A 594 25.36 2.32 2.11
CA TYR A 594 25.35 1.19 3.05
C TYR A 594 26.67 0.97 3.80
N ASN A 595 27.83 1.30 3.20
CA ASN A 595 29.13 1.18 3.86
C ASN A 595 29.21 2.17 5.03
N TYR A 596 28.71 3.39 4.85
CA TYR A 596 28.61 4.37 5.94
C TYR A 596 27.59 3.92 6.99
N GLY A 597 26.44 3.40 6.54
CA GLY A 597 25.38 2.92 7.41
C GLY A 597 25.82 1.79 8.34
N THR A 598 26.57 0.80 7.85
CA THR A 598 27.06 -0.32 8.67
C THR A 598 28.00 0.13 9.78
N TYR A 599 28.99 0.98 9.49
CA TYR A 599 29.88 1.53 10.51
C TYR A 599 29.16 2.48 11.48
N LEU A 600 28.21 3.29 11.00
CA LEU A 600 27.40 4.14 11.86
C LEU A 600 26.58 3.30 12.85
N MET A 601 25.94 2.23 12.37
CA MET A 601 25.18 1.32 13.22
C MET A 601 26.04 0.66 14.28
N GLY A 602 27.18 0.09 13.91
CA GLY A 602 28.08 -0.52 14.89
C GLY A 602 28.55 0.49 15.96
N ALA A 603 28.89 1.72 15.55
CA ALA A 603 29.27 2.77 16.48
C ALA A 603 28.10 3.21 17.40
N ALA A 604 26.88 3.32 16.86
CA ALA A 604 25.69 3.67 17.63
C ALA A 604 25.34 2.60 18.68
N TYR A 605 25.42 1.31 18.31
CA TYR A 605 25.24 0.19 19.23
C TYR A 605 26.31 0.19 20.32
N MET A 606 27.57 0.41 19.97
CA MET A 606 28.66 0.49 20.95
C MET A 606 28.52 1.69 21.88
N TYR A 607 28.14 2.87 21.37
CA TYR A 607 27.88 4.07 22.18
C TYR A 607 26.75 3.82 23.19
N ASN A 608 25.65 3.21 22.74
CA ASN A 608 24.52 2.87 23.61
C ASN A 608 24.92 1.82 24.66
N PHE A 609 25.61 0.75 24.25
CA PHE A 609 26.09 -0.32 25.13
C PHE A 609 27.06 0.18 26.21
N THR A 610 27.97 1.09 25.85
CA THR A 610 28.98 1.65 26.76
C THR A 610 28.44 2.82 27.60
N ASN A 611 27.13 3.06 27.60
CA ASN A 611 26.48 4.14 28.33
C ASN A 611 27.02 5.53 27.99
N GLY A 612 27.30 5.77 26.72
CA GLY A 612 27.65 7.09 26.21
C GLY A 612 29.15 7.40 26.15
N ASP A 613 30.01 6.38 26.01
CA ASP A 613 31.46 6.57 25.92
C ASP A 613 31.85 7.47 24.73
N GLU A 614 32.66 8.49 24.99
CA GLU A 614 33.14 9.45 24.00
C GLU A 614 33.94 8.77 22.87
N LYS A 615 34.60 7.63 23.15
CA LYS A 615 35.25 6.78 22.13
C LYS A 615 34.30 6.44 20.99
N TRP A 616 33.03 6.20 21.28
CA TRP A 616 32.00 5.82 20.31
C TRP A 616 31.13 6.98 19.87
N LYS A 617 31.02 8.05 20.67
CA LYS A 617 30.30 9.26 20.23
C LYS A 617 30.97 9.91 19.04
N LYS A 618 32.30 9.99 19.06
CA LYS A 618 33.10 10.59 17.98
C LYS A 618 32.82 9.94 16.60
N PRO A 619 32.86 8.60 16.44
CA PRO A 619 32.49 7.99 15.17
C PRO A 619 31.00 8.09 14.83
N VAL A 620 30.08 8.06 15.81
CA VAL A 620 28.65 8.32 15.54
C VAL A 620 28.47 9.69 14.89
N ASP A 621 28.99 10.75 15.51
CA ASP A 621 28.84 12.12 15.00
C ASP A 621 29.57 12.34 13.67
N GLY A 622 30.78 11.78 13.55
CA GLY A 622 31.59 11.88 12.36
C GLY A 622 30.99 11.20 11.14
N LEU A 623 30.60 9.93 11.28
CA LEU A 623 29.98 9.15 10.22
C LEU A 623 28.60 9.72 9.86
N LEU A 624 27.76 10.05 10.86
CA LEU A 624 26.46 10.67 10.59
C LEU A 624 26.62 12.00 9.83
N GLY A 625 27.48 12.90 10.33
CA GLY A 625 27.69 14.20 9.70
C GLY A 625 28.20 14.06 8.26
N LYS A 626 29.07 13.09 7.99
CA LYS A 626 29.55 12.80 6.64
C LYS A 626 28.45 12.19 5.76
N THR A 627 27.67 11.24 6.27
CA THR A 627 26.52 10.64 5.56
C THR A 627 25.50 11.69 5.15
N LEU A 628 25.05 12.53 6.10
CA LEU A 628 24.07 13.58 5.85
C LEU A 628 24.58 14.62 4.85
N LYS A 629 25.88 14.92 4.87
CA LYS A 629 26.49 15.87 3.93
C LYS A 629 26.64 15.30 2.52
N SER A 630 26.97 14.02 2.38
CA SER A 630 27.32 13.43 1.09
C SER A 630 26.15 12.86 0.33
N PHE A 631 25.16 12.29 1.02
CA PHE A 631 24.10 11.50 0.37
C PHE A 631 22.72 12.16 0.40
N PHE A 632 22.64 13.43 0.81
CA PHE A 632 21.42 14.24 0.73
C PHE A 632 21.62 15.53 -0.09
N PRO A 633 22.22 15.47 -1.29
CA PRO A 633 22.64 16.67 -2.03
C PRO A 633 21.47 17.45 -2.65
N ASN A 634 20.38 16.78 -3.03
CA ASN A 634 19.31 17.33 -3.86
C ASN A 634 18.02 17.56 -3.07
N GLY A 635 17.89 18.74 -2.47
CA GLY A 635 16.69 19.09 -1.69
C GLY A 635 16.52 18.24 -0.44
N ASP A 636 17.64 17.81 0.16
CA ASP A 636 17.67 16.93 1.32
C ASP A 636 17.00 15.56 1.11
N VAL A 637 16.97 15.08 -0.14
CA VAL A 637 16.50 13.75 -0.52
C VAL A 637 17.68 12.77 -0.62
N PHE A 638 17.49 11.56 -0.07
CA PHE A 638 18.50 10.52 -0.03
C PHE A 638 18.82 9.94 -1.41
N GLU A 639 20.12 9.89 -1.72
CA GLU A 639 20.66 9.49 -3.02
C GLU A 639 21.98 8.71 -2.87
N ASP A 640 22.09 7.58 -3.57
CA ASP A 640 23.37 6.91 -3.84
C ASP A 640 24.13 7.63 -4.97
N ILE A 641 24.91 8.65 -4.58
CA ILE A 641 25.60 9.59 -5.48
C ILE A 641 26.56 8.94 -6.50
N THR A 642 26.96 7.68 -6.27
CA THR A 642 27.90 6.97 -7.14
C THR A 642 27.20 6.47 -8.42
N CYS A 643 25.95 6.02 -8.32
CA CYS A 643 25.26 5.34 -9.43
C CYS A 643 23.97 6.04 -9.87
N GLU A 644 23.25 6.73 -8.97
CA GLU A 644 21.95 7.34 -9.27
C GLU A 644 22.06 8.49 -10.29
N PRO A 645 22.98 9.48 -10.16
CA PRO A 645 23.09 10.59 -11.11
C PRO A 645 23.32 10.15 -12.55
N ILE A 646 24.04 9.04 -12.73
CA ILE A 646 24.38 8.48 -14.03
C ILE A 646 23.42 7.38 -14.48
N LYS A 647 22.41 7.05 -13.65
CA LYS A 647 21.38 6.03 -13.89
C LYS A 647 21.97 4.65 -14.24
N LYS A 648 22.99 4.23 -13.48
CA LYS A 648 23.70 2.95 -13.69
C LYS A 648 23.72 2.06 -12.45
N CYS A 649 22.82 2.29 -11.49
CA CYS A 649 22.70 1.42 -10.33
C CYS A 649 22.34 0.00 -10.77
N ASN A 650 23.07 -1.00 -10.29
CA ASN A 650 22.65 -2.40 -10.38
C ASN A 650 21.64 -2.74 -9.27
N PHE A 651 21.11 -3.96 -9.28
CA PHE A 651 20.13 -4.43 -8.29
C PHE A 651 20.60 -4.29 -6.83
N ASN A 652 21.88 -4.60 -6.56
CA ASN A 652 22.45 -4.44 -5.22
C ASN A 652 22.45 -2.97 -4.79
N GLU A 653 22.95 -2.09 -5.66
CA GLU A 653 23.13 -0.67 -5.37
C GLU A 653 21.80 0.07 -5.13
N ILE A 654 20.71 -0.41 -5.72
CA ILE A 654 19.36 0.11 -5.49
C ILE A 654 18.94 -0.08 -4.03
N LEU A 655 19.34 -1.17 -3.37
CA LEU A 655 18.98 -1.48 -1.97
C LEU A 655 19.71 -0.62 -0.94
N PHE A 656 20.87 -0.04 -1.30
CA PHE A 656 21.81 0.53 -0.33
C PHE A 656 21.21 1.68 0.48
N LYS A 657 20.56 2.65 -0.17
CA LYS A 657 19.90 3.75 0.55
C LYS A 657 18.65 3.32 1.31
N GLY A 658 17.97 2.27 0.86
CA GLY A 658 16.86 1.65 1.60
C GLY A 658 17.34 1.15 2.95
N LEU A 659 18.33 0.25 2.95
CA LEU A 659 18.96 -0.29 4.16
C LEU A 659 19.49 0.83 5.08
N THR A 660 20.13 1.83 4.48
CA THR A 660 20.68 2.94 5.25
C THR A 660 19.61 3.84 5.86
N SER A 661 18.43 3.96 5.24
CA SER A 661 17.30 4.72 5.81
C SER A 661 16.83 4.09 7.13
N SER A 662 16.67 2.76 7.14
CA SER A 662 16.38 2.00 8.35
C SER A 662 17.45 2.17 9.42
N TRP A 663 18.73 2.09 9.03
CA TRP A 663 19.85 2.24 9.96
C TRP A 663 19.97 3.66 10.55
N LEU A 664 19.65 4.70 9.79
CA LEU A 664 19.54 6.06 10.32
C LEU A 664 18.42 6.14 11.36
N ALA A 665 17.26 5.54 11.10
CA ALA A 665 16.16 5.50 12.05
C ALA A 665 16.56 4.78 13.36
N PHE A 666 17.18 3.60 13.28
CA PHE A 666 17.66 2.90 14.48
C PHE A 666 18.79 3.64 15.20
N THR A 667 19.66 4.36 14.47
CA THR A 667 20.66 5.25 15.08
C THR A 667 19.98 6.34 15.91
N ALA A 668 18.92 6.95 15.40
CA ALA A 668 18.15 7.97 16.13
C ALA A 668 17.46 7.41 17.39
N LEU A 669 17.04 6.14 17.37
CA LEU A 669 16.47 5.47 18.54
C LEU A 669 17.53 5.12 19.60
N LEU A 670 18.73 4.69 19.17
CA LEU A 670 19.84 4.30 20.06
C LEU A 670 20.62 5.49 20.61
N VAL A 671 20.70 6.57 19.84
CA VAL A 671 21.46 7.80 20.14
C VAL A 671 20.54 9.01 19.96
N PRO A 672 19.64 9.29 20.93
CA PRO A 672 18.52 10.23 20.73
C PRO A 672 18.89 11.66 20.33
N ASP A 673 20.09 12.13 20.66
CA ASP A 673 20.57 13.47 20.29
C ASP A 673 20.82 13.61 18.77
N THR A 674 20.92 12.50 18.03
CA THR A 674 21.02 12.50 16.56
C THR A 674 19.67 12.67 15.87
N ALA A 675 18.55 12.46 16.56
CA ALA A 675 17.21 12.44 15.96
C ALA A 675 16.84 13.76 15.26
N ALA A 676 17.25 14.91 15.82
CA ALA A 676 16.97 16.22 15.23
C ALA A 676 17.66 16.43 13.87
N GLN A 677 18.75 15.72 13.59
CA GLN A 677 19.46 15.78 12.31
C GLN A 677 18.92 14.74 11.32
N ILE A 678 18.46 13.59 11.82
CA ILE A 678 18.03 12.44 11.02
C ILE A 678 16.57 12.57 10.55
N LYS A 679 15.64 12.86 11.46
CA LYS A 679 14.19 12.86 11.17
C LYS A 679 13.81 13.74 9.97
N PRO A 680 14.31 14.99 9.83
CA PRO A 680 13.95 15.83 8.67
C PRO A 680 14.43 15.28 7.33
N LYS A 681 15.57 14.57 7.31
CA LYS A 681 16.16 13.97 6.10
C LYS A 681 15.37 12.75 5.66
N LEU A 682 14.98 11.89 6.60
CA LEU A 682 14.11 10.74 6.34
C LEU A 682 12.72 11.19 5.86
N ALA A 683 12.16 12.24 6.47
CA ALA A 683 10.89 12.82 6.07
C ALA A 683 10.89 13.34 4.63
N SER A 684 11.90 14.15 4.29
CA SER A 684 12.06 14.69 2.93
C SER A 684 12.21 13.57 1.89
N SER A 685 12.95 12.52 2.25
CA SER A 685 13.19 11.36 1.40
C SER A 685 11.95 10.49 1.22
N ALA A 686 11.16 10.25 2.27
CA ALA A 686 9.91 9.51 2.18
C ALA A 686 8.87 10.23 1.31
N MET A 687 8.69 11.53 1.48
CA MET A 687 7.78 12.30 0.62
C MET A 687 8.22 12.25 -0.86
N ALA A 688 9.52 12.33 -1.11
CA ALA A 688 10.07 12.23 -2.47
C ALA A 688 9.93 10.82 -3.06
N ALA A 689 10.16 9.78 -2.25
CA ALA A 689 9.95 8.39 -2.63
C ALA A 689 8.49 8.13 -3.00
N ALA A 690 7.54 8.59 -2.18
CA ALA A 690 6.10 8.46 -2.44
C ALA A 690 5.70 9.07 -3.80
N ARG A 691 6.21 10.26 -4.12
CA ARG A 691 6.01 10.91 -5.44
C ARG A 691 6.66 10.16 -6.60
N SER A 692 7.65 9.32 -6.34
CA SER A 692 8.27 8.47 -7.37
C SER A 692 7.52 7.16 -7.60
N CYS A 693 6.56 6.81 -6.74
CA CYS A 693 5.74 5.60 -6.81
C CYS A 693 4.45 5.81 -7.60
N THR A 694 4.62 6.23 -8.85
CA THR A 694 3.52 6.53 -9.79
C THR A 694 3.71 5.78 -11.12
N GLY A 695 4.58 4.77 -11.14
CA GLY A 695 5.04 4.10 -12.35
C GLY A 695 4.21 2.90 -12.78
N ASN A 696 4.44 2.48 -14.04
CA ASN A 696 4.05 1.15 -14.57
C ASN A 696 2.55 0.77 -14.40
N ASN A 697 1.65 1.76 -14.38
CA ASN A 697 0.19 1.57 -14.19
C ASN A 697 -0.18 0.74 -12.95
N ASN A 698 0.73 0.61 -11.98
CA ASN A 698 0.56 -0.15 -10.76
C ASN A 698 1.29 0.52 -9.57
N ASN A 699 1.58 1.82 -9.69
CA ASN A 699 2.32 2.61 -8.70
C ASN A 699 3.70 2.06 -8.34
N SER A 700 4.39 1.42 -9.30
CA SER A 700 5.79 1.06 -9.12
C SER A 700 6.63 2.26 -8.67
N CYS A 701 7.46 2.04 -7.66
CA CYS A 701 8.44 3.00 -7.21
C CYS A 701 9.65 3.07 -8.13
N GLY A 702 10.06 4.30 -8.43
CA GLY A 702 11.39 4.57 -8.98
C GLY A 702 12.45 4.60 -7.88
N ILE A 703 13.72 4.76 -8.28
CA ILE A 703 14.82 4.90 -7.33
C ILE A 703 15.34 6.33 -7.23
N THR A 704 15.28 7.14 -8.28
CA THR A 704 15.79 8.54 -8.26
C THR A 704 14.79 9.52 -7.64
N TRP A 705 14.53 9.35 -6.34
CA TRP A 705 13.49 10.04 -5.57
C TRP A 705 13.55 11.57 -5.67
N TYR A 706 14.74 12.16 -5.76
CA TYR A 706 14.93 13.61 -5.86
C TYR A 706 14.26 14.24 -7.11
N GLN A 707 13.91 13.43 -8.12
CA GLN A 707 13.17 13.90 -9.29
C GLN A 707 11.68 14.15 -9.01
N ASN A 708 11.16 13.71 -7.87
CA ASN A 708 9.75 13.83 -7.47
C ASN A 708 8.75 13.29 -8.50
N LYS A 709 9.16 12.28 -9.28
CA LYS A 709 8.34 11.57 -10.26
C LYS A 709 8.92 10.19 -10.51
N TRP A 710 8.11 9.27 -11.05
CA TRP A 710 8.61 7.99 -11.51
C TRP A 710 9.69 8.17 -12.59
N ASP A 711 10.79 7.42 -12.46
CA ASP A 711 11.99 7.57 -13.28
C ASP A 711 12.11 6.55 -14.40
N GLY A 712 11.09 5.70 -14.56
CA GLY A 712 11.04 4.62 -15.54
C GLY A 712 11.65 3.31 -15.05
N SER A 713 12.17 3.25 -13.82
CA SER A 713 12.70 2.01 -13.23
C SER A 713 11.65 1.32 -12.37
N THR A 714 11.66 -0.01 -12.38
CA THR A 714 10.78 -0.87 -11.60
C THR A 714 11.55 -2.13 -11.20
N GLY A 715 11.34 -2.61 -9.99
CA GLY A 715 11.91 -3.85 -9.48
C GLY A 715 11.59 -4.03 -8.00
N MET A 716 11.89 -5.22 -7.49
CA MET A 716 11.70 -5.55 -6.08
C MET A 716 12.52 -4.62 -5.18
N GLU A 717 13.74 -4.30 -5.61
CA GLU A 717 14.73 -3.54 -4.86
C GLU A 717 14.30 -2.08 -4.66
N GLN A 718 13.61 -1.51 -5.65
CA GLN A 718 12.97 -0.19 -5.55
C GLN A 718 11.85 -0.19 -4.52
N GLU A 719 10.98 -1.20 -4.54
CA GLU A 719 9.88 -1.33 -3.57
C GLU A 719 10.42 -1.59 -2.15
N ILE A 720 11.46 -2.42 -1.99
CA ILE A 720 12.15 -2.61 -0.70
C ILE A 720 12.71 -1.29 -0.18
N SER A 721 13.37 -0.51 -1.05
CA SER A 721 13.96 0.77 -0.65
C SER A 721 12.93 1.81 -0.28
N ALA A 722 11.82 1.89 -1.03
CA ALA A 722 10.68 2.74 -0.70
C ALA A 722 10.03 2.32 0.64
N THR A 723 9.80 1.02 0.83
CA THR A 723 9.28 0.46 2.09
C THR A 723 10.13 0.84 3.28
N ASN A 724 11.46 0.68 3.17
CA ASN A 724 12.38 1.01 4.25
C ASN A 724 12.35 2.51 4.60
N VAL A 725 12.28 3.43 3.63
CA VAL A 725 12.24 4.87 3.93
C VAL A 725 10.89 5.32 4.51
N PHE A 726 9.78 4.68 4.12
CA PHE A 726 8.48 4.92 4.75
C PHE A 726 8.51 4.47 6.21
N LEU A 727 8.89 3.21 6.47
CA LEU A 727 8.98 2.65 7.81
C LEU A 727 9.97 3.42 8.70
N ALA A 728 11.07 3.92 8.13
CA ALA A 728 12.05 4.72 8.86
C ALA A 728 11.45 6.00 9.49
N ASN A 729 10.31 6.51 8.98
CA ASN A 729 9.62 7.67 9.56
C ASN A 729 8.71 7.33 10.75
N MET A 730 8.47 6.04 11.03
CA MET A 730 7.69 5.61 12.21
C MET A 730 8.32 6.04 13.53
N ILE A 731 9.64 6.31 13.55
CA ILE A 731 10.34 6.90 14.71
C ILE A 731 9.80 8.27 15.15
N ASN A 732 8.97 8.92 14.34
CA ASN A 732 8.26 10.14 14.73
C ASN A 732 7.21 9.89 15.82
N PHE A 733 6.69 8.66 15.87
CA PHE A 733 5.64 8.21 16.78
C PHE A 733 6.17 7.29 17.89
N ASP A 734 7.50 7.17 18.02
CA ASP A 734 8.09 6.33 19.06
C ASP A 734 7.73 6.82 20.46
N THR A 735 7.06 5.95 21.22
CA THR A 735 6.75 6.13 22.65
C THR A 735 7.76 5.44 23.56
N GLY A 736 8.93 5.07 23.05
CA GLY A 736 9.98 4.32 23.75
C GLY A 736 9.89 2.81 23.57
N THR A 737 9.09 2.34 22.62
CA THR A 737 8.82 0.91 22.35
C THR A 737 9.42 0.43 21.04
N PHE A 738 9.81 1.34 20.14
CA PHE A 738 10.31 0.99 18.83
C PHE A 738 11.79 0.62 18.79
N GLY A 739 12.56 0.99 19.83
CA GLY A 739 13.98 0.71 19.92
C GLY A 739 14.29 -0.79 20.07
N PRO A 740 15.47 -1.24 19.61
CA PRO A 740 15.90 -2.63 19.70
C PRO A 740 16.10 -3.06 21.15
N VAL A 741 15.57 -4.22 21.52
CA VAL A 741 15.71 -4.74 22.90
C VAL A 741 17.02 -5.49 23.12
N THR A 742 17.24 -5.89 24.37
CA THR A 742 18.31 -6.77 24.83
C THR A 742 17.70 -8.00 25.48
N SER A 743 18.52 -8.99 25.80
CA SER A 743 18.12 -10.13 26.64
C SER A 743 17.52 -9.75 28.00
N LYS A 744 17.77 -8.52 28.49
CA LYS A 744 17.27 -8.02 29.79
C LYS A 744 16.10 -7.04 29.66
N THR A 745 15.80 -6.56 28.45
CA THR A 745 14.76 -5.54 28.21
C THR A 745 13.61 -6.05 27.35
N GLY A 746 13.39 -7.37 27.36
CA GLY A 746 12.24 -8.03 26.73
C GLY A 746 12.56 -8.88 25.51
N GLY A 747 13.83 -9.07 25.15
CA GLY A 747 14.23 -10.03 24.13
C GLY A 747 14.06 -11.46 24.63
N SER A 748 13.41 -12.31 23.84
CA SER A 748 13.08 -13.70 24.21
C SER A 748 13.78 -14.77 23.38
N SER A 749 14.53 -14.38 22.35
CA SER A 749 15.21 -15.34 21.47
C SER A 749 16.32 -16.08 22.22
N SER A 750 16.35 -17.40 22.09
CA SER A 750 17.27 -18.27 22.85
C SER A 750 18.71 -18.14 22.38
N SER A 751 19.70 -18.25 23.26
CA SER A 751 21.12 -18.17 22.88
C SER A 751 21.75 -19.54 22.69
N ASP A 752 22.59 -19.67 21.65
CA ASP A 752 23.63 -20.70 21.55
C ASP A 752 24.97 -20.04 21.21
N PRO A 753 25.82 -19.77 22.22
CA PRO A 753 27.10 -19.11 22.02
C PRO A 753 28.08 -19.86 21.11
N ASN A 754 27.86 -21.17 20.87
CA ASN A 754 28.68 -22.03 20.03
C ASN A 754 28.00 -22.38 18.70
N ALA A 755 26.89 -21.71 18.35
CA ALA A 755 26.22 -21.91 17.07
C ALA A 755 27.20 -21.76 15.89
N GLY A 756 26.99 -22.50 14.80
CA GLY A 756 27.90 -22.53 13.65
C GLY A 756 29.26 -23.21 13.90
N GLU A 757 29.66 -23.47 15.15
CA GLU A 757 30.82 -24.29 15.46
C GLU A 757 30.41 -25.77 15.34
N GLY A 758 30.99 -26.51 14.38
CA GLY A 758 30.77 -27.96 14.31
C GLY A 758 31.12 -28.59 15.65
N LYS A 759 30.33 -29.59 16.12
CA LYS A 759 30.59 -30.30 17.38
C LYS A 759 32.08 -30.58 17.50
N SER A 760 32.74 -29.99 18.49
CA SER A 760 34.16 -30.14 18.76
C SER A 760 34.51 -31.63 18.88
N GLY A 761 34.95 -32.23 17.78
CA GLY A 761 35.07 -33.68 17.61
C GLY A 761 35.35 -34.12 16.18
N ASP A 762 34.74 -33.49 15.18
CA ASP A 762 35.04 -33.72 13.76
C ASP A 762 35.78 -32.51 13.18
N SER A 763 37.06 -32.37 13.55
CA SER A 763 37.98 -32.05 12.47
C SER A 763 37.90 -33.24 11.53
N ASP A 764 37.36 -33.07 10.32
CA ASP A 764 37.68 -33.95 9.20
C ASP A 764 39.20 -33.91 9.05
N LYS A 765 39.87 -34.79 9.79
CA LYS A 765 41.20 -35.24 9.43
C LYS A 765 40.96 -36.03 8.17
N GLU A 766 41.04 -35.32 7.03
CA GLU A 766 41.33 -35.90 5.72
C GLU A 766 42.14 -37.17 5.94
N LYS A 767 41.53 -38.32 5.63
CA LYS A 767 42.15 -39.61 5.93
C LYS A 767 43.52 -39.62 5.25
N PRO A 768 44.59 -40.10 5.92
CA PRO A 768 45.91 -40.11 5.31
C PRO A 768 45.85 -40.85 3.97
N ILE A 769 46.28 -40.19 2.89
CA ILE A 769 46.27 -40.76 1.53
C ILE A 769 47.00 -42.11 1.58
N THR A 770 46.26 -43.18 1.32
CA THR A 770 46.78 -44.54 1.39
C THR A 770 47.59 -44.87 0.13
N THR A 771 48.38 -45.94 0.19
CA THR A 771 49.04 -46.49 -1.01
C THR A 771 48.00 -46.90 -2.07
N GLY A 772 46.80 -47.32 -1.64
CA GLY A 772 45.68 -47.63 -2.53
C GLY A 772 45.18 -46.41 -3.28
N ASP A 773 45.05 -45.26 -2.60
CA ASP A 773 44.61 -44.00 -3.23
C ASP A 773 45.63 -43.49 -4.25
N LYS A 774 46.92 -43.57 -3.92
CA LYS A 774 48.01 -43.22 -4.86
C LYS A 774 48.03 -44.14 -6.08
N ALA A 775 47.83 -45.45 -5.87
CA ALA A 775 47.75 -46.41 -6.96
C ALA A 775 46.51 -46.16 -7.84
N GLY A 776 45.35 -45.94 -7.23
CA GLY A 776 44.09 -45.62 -7.92
C GLY A 776 44.20 -44.33 -8.73
N ALA A 777 44.71 -43.25 -8.14
CA ALA A 777 44.95 -41.99 -8.83
C ALA A 777 45.95 -42.14 -9.98
N SER A 778 47.01 -42.93 -9.81
CA SER A 778 47.99 -43.20 -10.88
C SER A 778 47.37 -44.01 -12.03
N ILE A 779 46.55 -45.02 -11.72
CA ILE A 779 45.84 -45.84 -12.71
C ILE A 779 44.84 -44.98 -13.49
N LEU A 780 44.01 -44.19 -12.80
CA LEU A 780 43.07 -43.26 -13.43
C LEU A 780 43.79 -42.24 -14.33
N THR A 781 44.90 -41.69 -13.86
CA THR A 781 45.73 -40.77 -14.63
C THR A 781 46.29 -41.44 -15.89
N LEU A 782 46.80 -42.67 -15.78
CA LEU A 782 47.30 -43.42 -16.93
C LEU A 782 46.17 -43.77 -17.91
N ILE A 783 45.01 -44.21 -17.44
CA ILE A 783 43.84 -44.48 -18.28
C ILE A 783 43.43 -43.21 -19.03
N PHE A 784 43.38 -42.06 -18.35
CA PHE A 784 43.02 -40.80 -18.97
C PHE A 784 44.07 -40.35 -19.99
N VAL A 785 45.35 -40.41 -19.66
CA VAL A 785 46.44 -40.02 -20.56
C VAL A 785 46.52 -40.93 -21.78
N PHE A 786 46.41 -42.26 -21.61
CA PHE A 786 46.42 -43.20 -22.72
C PHE A 786 45.13 -43.16 -23.53
N GLY A 787 43.99 -42.95 -22.89
CA GLY A 787 42.71 -42.73 -23.56
C GLY A 787 42.76 -41.46 -24.41
N TRP A 788 43.23 -40.35 -23.85
CA TRP A 788 43.37 -39.08 -24.55
C TRP A 788 44.40 -39.16 -25.68
N ALA A 789 45.58 -39.75 -25.44
CA ALA A 789 46.58 -39.98 -26.48
C ALA A 789 46.08 -40.92 -27.58
N GLY A 790 45.31 -41.96 -27.23
CA GLY A 790 44.67 -42.86 -28.19
C GLY A 790 43.60 -42.14 -29.02
N THR A 791 42.82 -41.25 -28.40
CA THR A 791 41.82 -40.42 -29.09
C THR A 791 42.50 -39.44 -30.05
N MET A 792 43.59 -38.79 -29.61
CA MET A 792 44.42 -37.92 -30.44
C MET A 792 45.08 -38.67 -31.59
N ALA A 793 45.61 -39.87 -31.35
CA ALA A 793 46.21 -40.71 -32.39
C ALA A 793 45.16 -41.19 -33.40
N TRP A 794 43.96 -41.58 -32.94
CA TRP A 794 42.84 -41.94 -33.81
C TRP A 794 42.41 -40.76 -34.70
N MET A 795 42.33 -39.55 -34.13
CA MET A 795 42.02 -38.34 -34.90
C MET A 795 43.13 -37.96 -35.91
N MET A 796 44.40 -38.17 -35.57
CA MET A 796 45.52 -37.84 -36.46
C MET A 796 45.77 -38.88 -37.55
N LEU A 797 45.47 -40.16 -37.30
CA LEU A 797 45.73 -41.22 -38.27
C LEU A 797 44.63 -41.37 -39.32
N GLY A 798 43.43 -40.84 -39.07
CA GLY A 798 42.26 -41.01 -39.95
C GLY A 798 41.82 -42.47 -40.02
N ALA A 799 40.52 -42.74 -40.15
CA ALA A 799 40.05 -44.11 -40.38
C ALA A 799 40.51 -44.65 -41.75
#